data_AF-A0A515CXX2-F1
#
_entry.id   AF-A0A515CXX2-F1
#
_cell.length_a   1.000
_cell.length_b   1.000
_cell.length_c   1.000
_cell.angle_alpha   90.00
_cell.angle_beta   90.00
_cell.angle_gamma   90.00
#
_symmetry.space_group_name_H-M   'P 1'
#
loop_
_entity.id
_entity.type
_entity.pdbx_description
1 polymer ?
#
loop_
_entity_poly.entity_id
_entity_poly.type
_entity_poly.pdbx_seq_one_letter_code
_entity_poly.pdbx_strand_id
1 'polypeptide(L)'
;MNYCNQYSELEQFKGLRVAVLTTESAQGEVGGAERFYQGLLSGLNEIGCEAEIIPVIADESSFEQIGMNYQNCRDLDLSRFDAVVSTKTPTFAVDHPNHVMYLVHTVRVFDDMFYETFPGHDPIRLAERAMLHQWDFEAMSKVKAKFTIGHEVSKRLYRWRGIHSDVIHPPLGVNGFRQGKTGDYFFLPGRLHPWKRVDLAINAIKASSLPLRLVIAGTGEAEQELKALAAGDSRIEFVGRLSDEELLDYYANALAIAFVPKKEDYGYVTLEGFASGKPVITCTDSGEPTYFVEHQETGLITDPTPESLCGGFEWLFNNKALAAEMGQRGYEAIQGMSWATVGKQLISAAMAPQVTLKQLPLNVVVADMQPIDPPIGGGRLRLLGLYHNLGQEVKATYVGSYDWPGEKYRRHQLSPGLEEIDIPLSQEHHLAAQEWAAQANGKTVIDVVFSQQGHLSPDYLAGVIEKIKLAEVVVFSHPWVYPLIDPSLLQGKVVVYDSQNVEGYLRAQLFDESNAAELAAIRQVIADEYLLGQRADLILACSHEDLLRFNRIYEFSPEKMRVVPNGVMAFAHPVPSDEERAAAKVSLNYSADDKLAIFIGSAYGPNVEAAKFIVDELASTVPEVSFIIAGGVGSVVENNNRKNVRVTGMLSEEDKALWLTAADIAVNPMFSGSGTNIKMFDFMSMAMPTVTTKIGARGIDTGGLNAMLIVEPTKEAFASAIHALFDNEYRNKVGVAARACVESSYAWERISDGVGKMLSSRAQLANQPQPYFSVVIPSYERPDQLLDLINYLQKQIERDFEVVIIDQSEKPWSERESDFGFPLCYYHSPVKGAVRARNTGAMLAQGKVIAFTDDDCRPGPNWLANARKYFEIEGVVGVEGIITSDHHGDENWRPVTNVGFESIGFMTANLMVRSAVFHYLGGFDLQFDHPHFREDTDFGWRMQQLGMVPYAKDVDVFHPAQLRSKERESAVSRARFFQKDVLLYRKHPEKYHGLFLQERHYVITSGFKENLLLGFEIENEAVPQWMAELLNA
;
A
#
# COMPACT_ATOMS: atom_id res chain seq x y z
N MET A 1 -42.28 -2.32 -20.07
CA MET A 1 -43.30 -1.46 -19.44
C MET A 1 -42.62 -0.62 -18.36
N ASN A 2 -41.97 0.49 -18.70
CA ASN A 2 -41.20 1.31 -17.74
C ASN A 2 -41.45 2.81 -17.97
N TYR A 3 -42.68 3.28 -17.78
CA TYR A 3 -43.02 4.72 -17.81
C TYR A 3 -43.73 5.20 -16.54
N CYS A 4 -43.91 4.34 -15.52
CA CYS A 4 -44.68 4.68 -14.32
C CYS A 4 -43.84 5.01 -13.06
N ASN A 5 -42.51 4.83 -13.06
CA ASN A 5 -41.68 5.01 -11.84
C ASN A 5 -40.86 6.32 -11.79
N GLN A 6 -40.79 7.13 -12.85
CA GLN A 6 -40.02 8.39 -12.81
C GLN A 6 -40.78 9.54 -12.10
N TYR A 7 -42.12 9.49 -12.04
CA TYR A 7 -42.92 10.55 -11.42
C TYR A 7 -42.93 10.47 -9.87
N SER A 8 -42.68 9.31 -9.26
CA SER A 8 -42.67 9.17 -7.79
C SER A 8 -41.38 9.63 -7.12
N GLU A 9 -40.26 9.74 -7.86
CA GLU A 9 -38.96 10.16 -7.30
C GLU A 9 -38.76 11.68 -7.25
N LEU A 10 -39.50 12.46 -8.05
CA LEU A 10 -39.42 13.93 -8.07
C LEU A 10 -40.27 14.58 -6.98
N GLU A 11 -41.28 13.89 -6.44
CA GLU A 11 -42.10 14.45 -5.36
C GLU A 11 -41.36 14.60 -4.03
N GLN A 12 -40.27 13.86 -3.81
CA GLN A 12 -39.55 13.84 -2.53
C GLN A 12 -38.81 15.15 -2.19
N PHE A 13 -38.44 15.95 -3.20
CA PHE A 13 -37.69 17.20 -3.01
C PHE A 13 -38.57 18.45 -3.11
N LYS A 14 -39.85 18.27 -3.42
CA LYS A 14 -40.75 19.35 -3.78
C LYS A 14 -40.99 20.30 -2.61
N GLY A 15 -40.73 21.60 -2.82
CA GLY A 15 -40.93 22.65 -1.82
C GLY A 15 -39.82 22.78 -0.77
N LEU A 16 -38.73 22.02 -0.89
CA LEU A 16 -37.54 22.24 -0.06
C LEU A 16 -36.91 23.59 -0.41
N ARG A 17 -36.73 24.45 0.58
CA ARG A 17 -36.04 25.73 0.42
C ARG A 17 -34.55 25.51 0.51
N VAL A 18 -33.82 25.85 -0.55
CA VAL A 18 -32.38 25.58 -0.66
C VAL A 18 -31.60 26.88 -0.83
N ALA A 19 -30.63 27.15 0.05
CA ALA A 19 -29.69 28.25 -0.17
C ALA A 19 -28.49 27.76 -0.98
N VAL A 20 -28.19 28.43 -2.09
CA VAL A 20 -26.93 28.27 -2.83
C VAL A 20 -26.01 29.43 -2.48
N LEU A 21 -25.02 29.18 -1.63
CA LEU A 21 -24.09 30.20 -1.20
C LEU A 21 -23.00 30.41 -2.25
N THR A 22 -22.84 31.64 -2.69
CA THR A 22 -21.86 32.06 -3.69
C THR A 22 -20.97 33.16 -3.13
N THR A 23 -19.83 33.40 -3.75
CA THR A 23 -18.91 34.46 -3.32
C THR A 23 -18.87 35.55 -4.36
N GLU A 24 -19.17 36.79 -3.96
CA GLU A 24 -19.01 37.98 -4.78
C GLU A 24 -17.75 38.74 -4.34
N SER A 25 -16.93 39.14 -5.31
CA SER A 25 -15.79 40.03 -5.04
C SER A 25 -16.33 41.39 -4.60
N ALA A 26 -15.77 41.95 -3.52
CA ALA A 26 -16.06 43.32 -3.09
C ALA A 26 -15.81 44.37 -4.19
N GLN A 27 -15.03 44.03 -5.24
CA GLN A 27 -14.72 44.89 -6.39
C GLN A 27 -15.66 44.69 -7.59
N GLY A 28 -16.60 43.73 -7.52
CA GLY A 28 -17.65 43.53 -8.54
C GLY A 28 -17.19 42.89 -9.86
N GLU A 29 -16.05 42.19 -9.87
CA GLU A 29 -15.61 41.44 -11.05
C GLU A 29 -16.52 40.23 -11.33
N VAL A 30 -17.02 40.12 -12.56
CA VAL A 30 -17.87 39.00 -13.01
C VAL A 30 -17.03 38.01 -13.82
N GLY A 31 -17.08 36.73 -13.44
CA GLY A 31 -16.25 35.65 -13.98
C GLY A 31 -17.01 34.58 -14.79
N GLY A 32 -16.45 33.36 -14.83
CA GLY A 32 -17.08 32.19 -15.44
C GLY A 32 -17.89 31.32 -14.46
N ALA A 33 -17.82 31.60 -13.16
CA ALA A 33 -18.50 30.83 -12.11
C ALA A 33 -20.02 31.10 -12.07
N GLU A 34 -20.45 32.23 -12.62
CA GLU A 34 -21.83 32.68 -12.67
C GLU A 34 -22.68 31.75 -13.52
N ARG A 35 -22.12 31.24 -14.63
CA ARG A 35 -22.78 30.22 -15.47
C ARG A 35 -23.01 28.92 -14.69
N PHE A 36 -22.04 28.53 -13.87
CA PHE A 36 -22.16 27.38 -12.98
C PHE A 36 -23.26 27.61 -11.92
N TYR A 37 -23.29 28.77 -11.26
CA TYR A 37 -24.30 29.07 -10.24
C TYR A 37 -25.73 29.09 -10.80
N GLN A 38 -25.91 29.66 -12.00
CA GLN A 38 -27.21 29.65 -12.68
C GLN A 38 -27.64 28.24 -13.10
N GLY A 39 -26.71 27.43 -13.61
CA GLY A 39 -26.98 26.03 -13.93
C GLY A 39 -27.41 25.23 -12.70
N LEU A 40 -26.70 25.37 -11.58
CA LEU A 40 -27.01 24.72 -10.31
C LEU A 40 -28.39 25.15 -9.78
N LEU A 41 -28.67 26.45 -9.79
CA LEU A 41 -29.97 27.00 -9.40
C LEU A 41 -31.10 26.41 -10.25
N SER A 42 -30.92 26.37 -11.57
CA SER A 42 -31.89 25.80 -12.50
C SER A 42 -32.12 24.31 -12.23
N GLY A 43 -31.06 23.53 -12.01
CA GLY A 43 -31.17 22.10 -11.73
C GLY A 43 -31.91 21.79 -10.43
N LEU A 44 -31.65 22.58 -9.37
CA LEU A 44 -32.36 22.46 -8.10
C LEU A 44 -33.86 22.79 -8.25
N ASN A 45 -34.18 23.85 -8.99
CA ASN A 45 -35.58 24.21 -9.25
C ASN A 45 -36.29 23.19 -10.16
N GLU A 46 -35.59 22.59 -11.12
CA GLU A 46 -36.12 21.55 -12.02
C GLU A 46 -36.54 20.29 -11.25
N ILE A 47 -35.81 19.91 -10.21
CA ILE A 47 -36.21 18.78 -9.33
C ILE A 47 -37.29 19.15 -8.29
N GLY A 48 -37.78 20.40 -8.31
CA GLY A 48 -38.91 20.86 -7.49
C GLY A 48 -38.53 21.61 -6.20
N CYS A 49 -37.24 21.90 -5.95
CA CYS A 49 -36.83 22.74 -4.82
C CYS A 49 -37.20 24.21 -5.07
N GLU A 50 -37.27 24.98 -3.99
CA GLU A 50 -37.31 26.45 -4.01
C GLU A 50 -35.90 26.97 -3.70
N ALA A 51 -35.04 27.02 -4.71
CA ALA A 51 -33.64 27.41 -4.53
C ALA A 51 -33.42 28.93 -4.69
N GLU A 52 -32.58 29.51 -3.83
CA GLU A 52 -32.22 30.93 -3.81
C GLU A 52 -30.69 31.08 -3.76
N ILE A 53 -30.11 31.96 -4.59
CA ILE A 53 -28.69 32.32 -4.48
C ILE A 53 -28.51 33.33 -3.36
N ILE A 54 -27.63 33.04 -2.40
CA ILE A 54 -27.24 33.95 -1.33
C ILE A 54 -25.78 34.37 -1.58
N PRO A 55 -25.55 35.61 -2.05
CA PRO A 55 -24.20 36.11 -2.25
C PRO A 55 -23.54 36.46 -0.92
N VAL A 56 -22.31 36.01 -0.74
CA VAL A 56 -21.44 36.38 0.38
C VAL A 56 -20.35 37.29 -0.17
N ILE A 57 -20.28 38.52 0.34
CA ILE A 57 -19.22 39.46 -0.01
C ILE A 57 -17.93 38.98 0.64
N ALA A 58 -16.93 38.63 -0.17
CA ALA A 58 -15.59 38.33 0.30
C ALA A 58 -14.67 39.52 0.02
N ASP A 59 -14.11 40.09 1.09
CA ASP A 59 -13.05 41.08 1.00
C ASP A 59 -11.70 40.38 1.21
N GLU A 60 -10.90 40.31 0.14
CA GLU A 60 -9.60 39.64 0.11
C GLU A 60 -8.44 40.66 0.14
N SER A 61 -8.70 41.91 0.53
CA SER A 61 -7.71 42.99 0.54
C SER A 61 -6.57 42.81 1.55
N SER A 62 -6.79 42.01 2.60
CA SER A 62 -5.78 41.65 3.59
C SER A 62 -6.07 40.29 4.23
N PHE A 63 -5.07 39.65 4.83
CA PHE A 63 -5.25 38.34 5.48
C PHE A 63 -6.19 38.41 6.70
N GLU A 64 -6.17 39.50 7.45
CA GLU A 64 -7.12 39.76 8.55
C GLU A 64 -8.57 39.76 8.02
N GLN A 65 -8.79 40.42 6.88
CA GLN A 65 -10.10 40.51 6.26
C GLN A 65 -10.56 39.17 5.66
N ILE A 66 -9.63 38.36 5.14
CA ILE A 66 -9.90 36.96 4.77
C ILE A 66 -10.44 36.21 6.00
N GLY A 67 -9.79 36.33 7.16
CA GLY A 67 -10.28 35.72 8.41
C GLY A 67 -11.67 36.22 8.82
N MET A 68 -11.94 37.52 8.66
CA MET A 68 -13.26 38.10 8.92
C MET A 68 -14.35 37.51 8.02
N ASN A 69 -14.04 37.18 6.77
CA ASN A 69 -15.01 36.56 5.87
C ASN A 69 -15.50 35.19 6.39
N TYR A 70 -14.65 34.39 7.05
CA TYR A 70 -15.07 33.12 7.68
C TYR A 70 -16.02 33.38 8.84
N GLN A 71 -15.75 34.41 9.65
CA GLN A 71 -16.64 34.79 10.75
C GLN A 71 -18.00 35.28 10.21
N ASN A 72 -18.00 36.13 9.19
CA ASN A 72 -19.21 36.61 8.54
C ASN A 72 -20.06 35.45 8.01
N CYS A 73 -19.45 34.41 7.43
CA CYS A 73 -20.17 33.19 7.03
C CYS A 73 -20.80 32.46 8.22
N ARG A 74 -20.06 32.27 9.33
CA ARG A 74 -20.57 31.59 10.53
C ARG A 74 -21.79 32.31 11.11
N ASP A 75 -21.84 33.63 10.98
CA ASP A 75 -22.90 34.48 11.52
C ASP A 75 -24.13 34.59 10.58
N LEU A 76 -24.11 33.98 9.39
CA LEU A 76 -25.25 33.98 8.47
C LEU A 76 -26.42 33.18 9.05
N ASP A 77 -27.58 33.84 9.22
CA ASP A 77 -28.83 33.16 9.56
C ASP A 77 -29.43 32.48 8.32
N LEU A 78 -29.27 31.15 8.26
CA LEU A 78 -29.81 30.29 7.22
C LEU A 78 -30.98 29.42 7.71
N SER A 79 -31.54 29.70 8.89
CA SER A 79 -32.59 28.89 9.52
C SER A 79 -33.90 28.80 8.71
N ARG A 80 -34.10 29.70 7.75
CA ARG A 80 -35.24 29.66 6.82
C ARG A 80 -35.08 28.64 5.69
N PHE A 81 -33.91 28.04 5.51
CA PHE A 81 -33.66 27.05 4.48
C PHE A 81 -33.68 25.64 5.06
N ASP A 82 -34.16 24.69 4.29
CA ASP A 82 -34.19 23.28 4.67
C ASP A 82 -32.83 22.61 4.38
N ALA A 83 -32.10 23.12 3.38
CA ALA A 83 -30.75 22.68 3.00
C ALA A 83 -29.87 23.87 2.53
N VAL A 84 -28.54 23.70 2.66
CA VAL A 84 -27.55 24.70 2.22
C VAL A 84 -26.50 24.04 1.33
N VAL A 85 -26.19 24.68 0.19
CA VAL A 85 -25.12 24.28 -0.74
C VAL A 85 -24.06 25.39 -0.78
N SER A 86 -22.87 25.13 -0.23
CA SER A 86 -21.74 26.07 -0.31
C SER A 86 -20.83 25.76 -1.49
N THR A 87 -20.36 26.78 -2.22
CA THR A 87 -19.68 26.56 -3.52
C THR A 87 -18.21 27.01 -3.58
N LYS A 88 -17.78 27.93 -2.71
CA LYS A 88 -16.44 28.52 -2.76
C LYS A 88 -16.00 29.03 -1.38
N THR A 89 -14.71 29.18 -1.13
CA THR A 89 -14.21 29.87 0.07
C THR A 89 -14.81 31.28 0.19
N PRO A 90 -15.32 31.71 1.36
CA PRO A 90 -15.41 31.01 2.64
C PRO A 90 -16.81 30.43 2.94
N THR A 91 -17.66 30.25 1.93
CA THR A 91 -19.10 29.92 2.09
C THR A 91 -19.38 28.60 2.82
N PHE A 92 -18.42 27.68 2.89
CA PHE A 92 -18.55 26.43 3.65
C PHE A 92 -18.35 26.62 5.16
N ALA A 93 -18.02 27.82 5.64
CA ALA A 93 -17.88 28.11 7.07
C ALA A 93 -19.22 28.34 7.79
N VAL A 94 -20.35 28.25 7.09
CA VAL A 94 -21.68 28.34 7.69
C VAL A 94 -21.98 27.18 8.62
N ASP A 95 -22.91 27.37 9.55
CA ASP A 95 -23.40 26.32 10.45
C ASP A 95 -24.85 25.97 10.08
N HIS A 96 -25.06 24.77 9.52
CA HIS A 96 -26.39 24.28 9.17
C HIS A 96 -26.44 22.74 9.20
N PRO A 97 -27.47 22.11 9.82
CA PRO A 97 -27.52 20.65 9.99
C PRO A 97 -27.61 19.87 8.67
N ASN A 98 -28.12 20.51 7.62
CA ASN A 98 -28.23 19.95 6.27
C ASN A 98 -27.35 20.74 5.29
N HIS A 99 -26.08 20.88 5.61
CA HIS A 99 -25.10 21.58 4.79
C HIS A 99 -24.30 20.60 3.93
N VAL A 100 -24.31 20.83 2.62
CA VAL A 100 -23.44 20.16 1.65
C VAL A 100 -22.53 21.17 0.97
N MET A 101 -21.32 20.73 0.64
CA MET A 101 -20.35 21.52 -0.12
C MET A 101 -20.28 21.00 -1.54
N TYR A 102 -20.33 21.90 -2.52
CA TYR A 102 -20.03 21.60 -3.92
C TYR A 102 -18.96 22.57 -4.42
N LEU A 103 -17.71 22.25 -4.08
CA LEU A 103 -16.58 23.16 -4.16
C LEU A 103 -16.09 23.33 -5.60
N VAL A 104 -16.08 24.58 -6.07
CA VAL A 104 -15.65 24.96 -7.42
C VAL A 104 -14.12 25.12 -7.51
N HIS A 105 -13.50 25.78 -6.52
CA HIS A 105 -12.05 26.01 -6.49
C HIS A 105 -11.53 26.03 -5.05
N THR A 106 -10.30 25.58 -4.84
CA THR A 106 -9.53 25.86 -3.62
C THR A 106 -8.82 27.21 -3.74
N VAL A 107 -8.28 27.74 -2.63
CA VAL A 107 -7.50 29.00 -2.64
C VAL A 107 -6.08 28.71 -3.15
N ARG A 108 -5.95 28.49 -4.47
CA ARG A 108 -4.72 27.98 -5.12
C ARG A 108 -3.44 28.75 -4.79
N VAL A 109 -3.56 30.06 -4.59
CA VAL A 109 -2.45 30.95 -4.15
C VAL A 109 -1.84 30.49 -2.82
N PHE A 110 -2.61 29.84 -1.94
CA PHE A 110 -2.12 29.26 -0.69
C PHE A 110 -1.93 27.74 -0.76
N ASP A 111 -2.11 27.12 -1.93
CA ASP A 111 -2.00 25.67 -2.14
C ASP A 111 -0.83 25.36 -3.09
N ASP A 112 -1.15 25.06 -4.36
CA ASP A 112 -0.19 24.61 -5.38
C ASP A 112 0.52 25.77 -6.09
N MET A 113 0.04 27.01 -5.95
CA MET A 113 0.67 28.22 -6.53
C MET A 113 1.45 29.06 -5.52
N PHE A 114 1.55 28.62 -4.26
CA PHE A 114 2.13 29.42 -3.18
C PHE A 114 3.53 29.92 -3.49
N TYR A 115 4.45 29.05 -3.90
CA TYR A 115 5.83 29.43 -4.18
C TYR A 115 6.01 30.17 -5.53
N GLU A 116 5.09 29.99 -6.47
CA GLU A 116 5.05 30.78 -7.71
C GLU A 116 4.57 32.21 -7.43
N THR A 117 3.62 32.37 -6.49
CA THR A 117 3.00 33.67 -6.16
C THR A 117 3.79 34.46 -5.11
N PHE A 118 4.31 33.77 -4.10
CA PHE A 118 5.12 34.33 -3.01
C PHE A 118 6.54 33.75 -3.10
N PRO A 119 7.38 34.25 -4.04
CA PRO A 119 8.73 33.74 -4.18
C PRO A 119 9.55 34.06 -2.92
N GLY A 120 10.14 33.03 -2.32
CA GLY A 120 10.90 33.11 -1.06
C GLY A 120 10.23 32.41 0.11
N HIS A 121 10.99 32.16 1.18
CA HIS A 121 10.49 31.53 2.41
C HIS A 121 10.08 32.59 3.43
N ASP A 122 9.13 33.46 3.08
CA ASP A 122 8.60 34.47 4.01
C ASP A 122 7.82 33.78 5.15
N PRO A 123 8.31 33.84 6.41
CA PRO A 123 7.65 33.20 7.55
C PRO A 123 6.21 33.69 7.77
N ILE A 124 5.91 34.95 7.41
CA ILE A 124 4.57 35.52 7.56
C ILE A 124 3.62 34.81 6.60
N ARG A 125 3.97 34.69 5.32
CA ARG A 125 3.14 34.01 4.31
C ARG A 125 2.96 32.53 4.61
N LEU A 126 3.97 31.87 5.18
CA LEU A 126 3.87 30.48 5.62
C LEU A 126 2.90 30.33 6.80
N ALA A 127 2.91 31.27 7.75
CA ALA A 127 1.95 31.28 8.86
C ALA A 127 0.53 31.55 8.38
N GLU A 128 0.34 32.52 7.48
CA GLU A 128 -0.96 32.82 6.85
C GLU A 128 -1.51 31.58 6.11
N ARG A 129 -0.66 30.89 5.35
CA ARG A 129 -1.02 29.63 4.69
C ARG A 129 -1.53 28.59 5.69
N ALA A 130 -0.77 28.34 6.76
CA ALA A 130 -1.14 27.36 7.77
C ALA A 130 -2.46 27.72 8.46
N MET A 131 -2.68 29.01 8.76
CA MET A 131 -3.94 29.49 9.36
C MET A 131 -5.13 29.28 8.42
N LEU A 132 -5.00 29.63 7.13
CA LEU A 132 -6.05 29.40 6.14
C LEU A 132 -6.38 27.91 6.00
N HIS A 133 -5.35 27.07 5.95
CA HIS A 133 -5.51 25.61 5.86
C HIS A 133 -6.27 25.04 7.07
N GLN A 134 -5.95 25.54 8.26
CA GLN A 134 -6.63 25.17 9.50
C GLN A 134 -8.10 25.61 9.50
N TRP A 135 -8.40 26.87 9.12
CA TRP A 135 -9.77 27.37 9.06
C TRP A 135 -10.65 26.61 8.06
N ASP A 136 -10.08 26.28 6.90
CA ASP A 136 -10.73 25.43 5.91
C ASP A 136 -11.03 24.05 6.49
N PHE A 137 -10.05 23.40 7.12
CA PHE A 137 -10.23 22.08 7.72
C PHE A 137 -11.34 22.11 8.79
N GLU A 138 -11.30 23.04 9.73
CA GLU A 138 -12.30 23.17 10.81
C GLU A 138 -13.71 23.41 10.28
N ALA A 139 -13.85 24.24 9.25
CA ALA A 139 -15.14 24.50 8.62
C ALA A 139 -15.64 23.28 7.84
N MET A 140 -14.80 22.74 6.96
CA MET A 140 -15.18 21.66 6.05
C MET A 140 -15.42 20.35 6.80
N SER A 141 -14.73 20.05 7.90
CA SER A 141 -14.94 18.83 8.69
C SER A 141 -16.36 18.72 9.26
N LYS A 142 -17.06 19.84 9.45
CA LYS A 142 -18.47 19.88 9.91
C LYS A 142 -19.48 19.67 8.78
N VAL A 143 -19.05 19.77 7.52
CA VAL A 143 -19.92 19.63 6.36
C VAL A 143 -20.38 18.19 6.21
N LYS A 144 -21.68 17.99 6.07
CA LYS A 144 -22.33 16.67 6.04
C LYS A 144 -21.90 15.82 4.84
N ALA A 145 -21.87 16.42 3.66
CA ALA A 145 -21.38 15.79 2.43
C ALA A 145 -20.58 16.77 1.58
N LYS A 146 -19.53 16.26 0.94
CA LYS A 146 -18.47 17.07 0.33
C LYS A 146 -18.31 16.64 -1.12
N PHE A 147 -18.61 17.54 -2.03
CA PHE A 147 -18.50 17.34 -3.46
C PHE A 147 -17.54 18.37 -4.06
N THR A 148 -16.87 18.00 -5.13
CA THR A 148 -16.04 18.90 -5.93
C THR A 148 -16.43 18.82 -7.39
N ILE A 149 -16.14 19.87 -8.15
CA ILE A 149 -16.48 19.93 -9.57
C ILE A 149 -15.62 19.03 -10.46
N GLY A 150 -14.50 18.51 -9.93
CA GLY A 150 -13.52 17.74 -10.68
C GLY A 150 -12.51 17.05 -9.76
N HIS A 151 -11.89 16.00 -10.29
CA HIS A 151 -10.81 15.26 -9.64
C HIS A 151 -9.63 16.16 -9.26
N GLU A 152 -9.28 17.16 -10.07
CA GLU A 152 -8.15 18.05 -9.76
C GLU A 152 -8.42 18.90 -8.49
N VAL A 153 -9.64 19.38 -8.31
CA VAL A 153 -10.07 20.07 -7.07
C VAL A 153 -10.08 19.11 -5.89
N SER A 154 -10.62 17.90 -6.08
CA SER A 154 -10.64 16.85 -5.05
C SER A 154 -9.23 16.49 -4.57
N LYS A 155 -8.28 16.32 -5.51
CA LYS A 155 -6.87 16.07 -5.20
C LYS A 155 -6.24 17.19 -4.40
N ARG A 156 -6.47 18.46 -4.76
CA ARG A 156 -5.94 19.60 -4.01
C ARG A 156 -6.54 19.69 -2.62
N LEU A 157 -7.85 19.47 -2.50
CA LEU A 157 -8.54 19.46 -1.22
C LEU A 157 -7.98 18.38 -0.29
N TYR A 158 -7.84 17.15 -0.79
CA TYR A 158 -7.22 16.08 -0.03
C TYR A 158 -5.77 16.41 0.34
N ARG A 159 -4.98 16.86 -0.64
CA ARG A 159 -3.56 17.14 -0.45
C ARG A 159 -3.27 18.16 0.65
N TRP A 160 -4.05 19.24 0.70
CA TRP A 160 -3.73 20.37 1.56
C TRP A 160 -4.67 20.52 2.76
N ARG A 161 -5.77 19.76 2.83
CA ARG A 161 -6.70 19.76 3.98
C ARG A 161 -6.92 18.38 4.59
N GLY A 162 -6.55 17.29 3.91
CA GLY A 162 -6.84 15.92 4.35
C GLY A 162 -8.33 15.58 4.22
N ILE A 163 -9.05 16.32 3.38
CA ILE A 163 -10.50 16.21 3.26
C ILE A 163 -10.87 15.48 1.98
N HIS A 164 -11.61 14.39 2.15
CA HIS A 164 -12.17 13.62 1.05
C HIS A 164 -13.43 14.30 0.49
N SER A 165 -13.61 14.15 -0.82
CA SER A 165 -14.81 14.60 -1.53
C SER A 165 -15.11 13.72 -2.73
N ASP A 166 -16.39 13.51 -2.98
CA ASP A 166 -16.86 12.89 -4.22
C ASP A 166 -16.81 13.91 -5.37
N VAL A 167 -16.63 13.43 -6.60
CA VAL A 167 -16.62 14.29 -7.79
C VAL A 167 -17.99 14.26 -8.46
N ILE A 168 -18.58 15.43 -8.65
CA ILE A 168 -19.76 15.61 -9.51
C ILE A 168 -19.37 16.63 -10.59
N HIS A 169 -19.26 16.18 -11.82
CA HIS A 169 -18.93 17.06 -12.95
C HIS A 169 -20.11 17.98 -13.29
N PRO A 170 -19.95 19.31 -13.26
CA PRO A 170 -21.02 20.22 -13.63
C PRO A 170 -21.29 20.22 -15.14
N PRO A 171 -22.54 20.06 -15.58
CA PRO A 171 -22.91 20.15 -16.99
C PRO A 171 -22.62 21.54 -17.60
N LEU A 172 -22.65 21.62 -18.93
CA LEU A 172 -22.59 22.89 -19.64
C LEU A 172 -23.74 23.82 -19.22
N GLY A 173 -23.41 25.09 -18.96
CA GLY A 173 -24.40 26.12 -18.64
C GLY A 173 -24.96 26.85 -19.87
N VAL A 174 -24.31 26.75 -21.03
CA VAL A 174 -24.73 27.42 -22.28
C VAL A 174 -25.37 26.41 -23.23
N ASN A 175 -26.60 26.73 -23.66
CA ASN A 175 -27.31 26.00 -24.70
C ASN A 175 -27.04 26.69 -26.06
N GLY A 176 -26.58 25.94 -27.06
CA GLY A 176 -26.38 26.48 -28.42
C GLY A 176 -25.17 25.95 -29.21
N PHE A 177 -24.32 25.14 -28.59
CA PHE A 177 -23.25 24.42 -29.31
C PHE A 177 -23.85 23.56 -30.42
N ARG A 178 -23.17 23.55 -31.57
CA ARG A 178 -23.63 22.87 -32.77
C ARG A 178 -22.45 22.24 -33.51
N GLN A 179 -22.73 21.15 -34.20
CA GLN A 179 -21.73 20.45 -34.98
C GLN A 179 -21.64 21.07 -36.38
N GLY A 180 -20.48 21.65 -36.70
CA GLY A 180 -20.15 22.15 -38.05
C GLY A 180 -19.20 21.20 -38.79
N LYS A 181 -18.67 21.66 -39.94
CA LYS A 181 -17.71 20.86 -40.72
C LYS A 181 -16.36 20.79 -40.01
N THR A 182 -15.58 19.74 -40.26
CA THR A 182 -14.18 19.66 -39.83
C THR A 182 -13.35 20.67 -40.62
N GLY A 183 -12.89 21.74 -39.96
CA GLY A 183 -12.15 22.81 -40.60
C GLY A 183 -10.65 22.53 -40.81
N ASP A 184 -9.89 23.61 -40.86
CA ASP A 184 -8.45 23.63 -41.14
C ASP A 184 -7.61 24.32 -40.06
N TYR A 185 -8.20 24.65 -38.91
CA TYR A 185 -7.53 25.32 -37.80
C TYR A 185 -7.80 24.66 -36.44
N PHE A 186 -6.82 24.77 -35.54
CA PHE A 186 -6.96 24.50 -34.12
C PHE A 186 -7.51 25.75 -33.43
N PHE A 187 -8.52 25.58 -32.58
CA PHE A 187 -9.11 26.70 -31.84
C PHE A 187 -8.67 26.67 -30.38
N LEU A 188 -8.19 27.80 -29.86
CA LEU A 188 -7.76 27.96 -28.48
C LEU A 188 -8.52 29.15 -27.86
N PRO A 189 -9.66 28.89 -27.20
CA PRO A 189 -10.44 29.91 -26.51
C PRO A 189 -10.03 30.04 -25.03
N GLY A 190 -10.07 31.27 -24.50
CA GLY A 190 -10.00 31.51 -23.06
C GLY A 190 -9.24 32.77 -22.67
N ARG A 191 -9.12 33.01 -21.36
CA ARG A 191 -8.32 34.12 -20.83
C ARG A 191 -6.83 33.90 -21.13
N LEU A 192 -6.15 34.91 -21.65
CA LEU A 192 -4.72 34.84 -21.96
C LEU A 192 -3.89 35.08 -20.69
N HIS A 193 -3.63 33.99 -19.95
CA HIS A 193 -2.89 33.97 -18.69
C HIS A 193 -1.80 32.90 -18.76
N PRO A 194 -0.61 33.09 -18.12
CA PRO A 194 0.52 32.17 -18.23
C PRO A 194 0.17 30.68 -18.02
N TRP A 195 -0.62 30.36 -16.99
CA TRP A 195 -1.04 28.98 -16.71
C TRP A 195 -1.94 28.31 -17.77
N LYS A 196 -2.47 29.04 -18.77
CA LYS A 196 -3.25 28.47 -19.89
C LYS A 196 -2.32 27.93 -20.99
N ARG A 197 -1.01 28.18 -20.85
CA ARG A 197 0.08 27.74 -21.71
C ARG A 197 -0.17 27.94 -23.20
N VAL A 198 -0.70 29.11 -23.56
CA VAL A 198 -0.91 29.50 -24.96
C VAL A 198 0.44 29.56 -25.70
N ASP A 199 1.51 29.89 -25.00
CA ASP A 199 2.89 29.86 -25.47
C ASP A 199 3.33 28.45 -25.93
N LEU A 200 2.91 27.40 -25.22
CA LEU A 200 3.19 26.02 -25.59
C LEU A 200 2.57 25.67 -26.96
N ALA A 201 1.32 26.07 -27.18
CA ALA A 201 0.64 25.87 -28.47
C ALA A 201 1.28 26.70 -29.59
N ILE A 202 1.67 27.96 -29.33
CA ILE A 202 2.39 28.80 -30.30
C ILE A 202 3.73 28.16 -30.70
N ASN A 203 4.51 27.69 -29.73
CA ASN A 203 5.81 27.05 -29.98
C ASN A 203 5.65 25.72 -30.75
N ALA A 204 4.61 24.94 -30.46
CA ALA A 204 4.29 23.74 -31.22
C ALA A 204 3.97 24.04 -32.70
N ILE A 205 3.18 25.08 -32.98
CA ILE A 205 2.91 25.51 -34.37
C ILE A 205 4.20 25.96 -35.06
N LYS A 206 5.06 26.72 -34.37
CA LYS A 206 6.35 27.19 -34.92
C LYS A 206 7.33 26.04 -35.19
N ALA A 207 7.27 24.96 -34.44
CA ALA A 207 8.09 23.77 -34.64
C ALA A 207 7.66 22.92 -35.86
N SER A 208 6.40 23.01 -36.28
CA SER A 208 5.88 22.26 -37.41
C SER A 208 6.25 22.87 -38.76
N SER A 209 6.57 21.99 -39.72
CA SER A 209 6.71 22.35 -41.15
C SER A 209 5.39 22.31 -41.93
N LEU A 210 4.32 21.77 -41.34
CA LEU A 210 3.00 21.72 -41.94
C LEU A 210 2.29 23.08 -41.85
N PRO A 211 1.33 23.37 -42.75
CA PRO A 211 0.56 24.61 -42.73
C PRO A 211 -0.56 24.58 -41.67
N LEU A 212 -0.22 24.19 -40.43
CA LEU A 212 -1.15 24.16 -39.30
C LEU A 212 -1.63 25.58 -38.99
N ARG A 213 -2.93 25.81 -38.85
CA ARG A 213 -3.49 27.11 -38.43
C ARG A 213 -3.91 27.06 -36.98
N LEU A 214 -3.59 28.09 -36.19
CA LEU A 214 -4.01 28.24 -34.79
C LEU A 214 -4.75 29.56 -34.62
N VAL A 215 -6.00 29.49 -34.17
CA VAL A 215 -6.84 30.65 -33.88
C VAL A 215 -6.97 30.78 -32.37
N ILE A 216 -6.53 31.91 -31.83
CA ILE A 216 -6.50 32.21 -30.40
C ILE A 216 -7.56 33.28 -30.10
N ALA A 217 -8.53 32.94 -29.26
CA ALA A 217 -9.61 33.83 -28.84
C ALA A 217 -9.52 34.16 -27.36
N GLY A 218 -9.78 35.43 -27.03
CA GLY A 218 -9.75 35.98 -25.67
C GLY A 218 -8.76 37.12 -25.50
N THR A 219 -8.70 37.64 -24.27
CA THR A 219 -7.79 38.71 -23.84
C THR A 219 -7.24 38.36 -22.46
N GLY A 220 -6.15 39.01 -22.04
CA GLY A 220 -5.55 38.79 -20.73
C GLY A 220 -4.18 39.41 -20.58
N GLU A 221 -3.59 39.28 -19.40
CA GLU A 221 -2.30 39.89 -19.05
C GLU A 221 -1.13 39.41 -19.91
N ALA A 222 -1.17 38.16 -20.40
CA ALA A 222 -0.11 37.61 -21.24
C ALA A 222 -0.26 37.96 -22.74
N GLU A 223 -1.28 38.71 -23.14
CA GLU A 223 -1.62 38.94 -24.55
C GLU A 223 -0.46 39.55 -25.36
N GLN A 224 0.21 40.56 -24.80
CA GLN A 224 1.31 41.24 -25.50
C GLN A 224 2.52 40.32 -25.69
N GLU A 225 2.88 39.54 -24.66
CA GLU A 225 3.98 38.59 -24.71
C GLU A 225 3.71 37.46 -25.70
N LEU A 226 2.47 36.94 -25.74
CA LEU A 226 2.06 35.89 -26.67
C LEU A 226 2.05 36.37 -28.14
N LYS A 227 1.58 37.60 -28.39
CA LYS A 227 1.66 38.23 -29.73
C LYS A 227 3.10 38.41 -30.18
N ALA A 228 4.00 38.80 -29.26
CA ALA A 228 5.42 38.90 -29.53
C ALA A 228 6.05 37.52 -29.82
N LEU A 229 5.67 36.47 -29.07
CA LEU A 229 6.13 35.10 -29.26
C LEU A 229 5.72 34.52 -30.62
N ALA A 230 4.50 34.83 -31.08
CA ALA A 230 4.02 34.47 -32.41
C ALA A 230 4.81 35.16 -33.54
N ALA A 231 5.46 36.30 -33.26
CA ALA A 231 6.39 37.01 -34.14
C ALA A 231 5.86 37.25 -35.58
N GLY A 232 4.54 37.40 -35.74
CA GLY A 232 3.89 37.61 -37.03
C GLY A 232 3.78 36.37 -37.93
N ASP A 233 3.96 35.15 -37.39
CA ASP A 233 3.68 33.92 -38.13
C ASP A 233 2.24 33.92 -38.66
N SER A 234 2.08 33.88 -39.99
CA SER A 234 0.78 33.98 -40.67
C SER A 234 -0.18 32.83 -40.36
N ARG A 235 0.32 31.76 -39.72
CA ARG A 235 -0.48 30.62 -39.27
C ARG A 235 -1.22 30.87 -37.96
N ILE A 236 -0.82 31.89 -37.19
CA ILE A 236 -1.33 32.16 -35.84
C ILE A 236 -2.16 33.44 -35.87
N GLU A 237 -3.44 33.34 -35.54
CA GLU A 237 -4.40 34.43 -35.60
C GLU A 237 -4.96 34.74 -34.21
N PHE A 238 -4.90 36.00 -33.79
CA PHE A 238 -5.51 36.48 -32.54
C PHE A 238 -6.80 37.23 -32.87
N VAL A 239 -7.95 36.66 -32.50
CA VAL A 239 -9.28 37.22 -32.82
C VAL A 239 -9.87 38.08 -31.70
N GLY A 240 -9.20 38.15 -30.55
CA GLY A 240 -9.64 38.97 -29.41
C GLY A 240 -10.90 38.41 -28.73
N ARG A 241 -11.69 39.28 -28.10
CA ARG A 241 -12.94 38.90 -27.42
C ARG A 241 -14.05 38.69 -28.45
N LEU A 242 -14.61 37.50 -28.49
CA LEU A 242 -15.71 37.12 -29.37
C LEU A 242 -17.07 37.33 -28.68
N SER A 243 -18.11 37.59 -29.46
CA SER A 243 -19.51 37.43 -29.02
C SER A 243 -19.86 35.95 -28.83
N ASP A 244 -20.94 35.66 -28.09
CA ASP A 244 -21.37 34.26 -27.88
C ASP A 244 -21.70 33.56 -29.22
N GLU A 245 -22.29 34.26 -30.20
CA GLU A 245 -22.59 33.67 -31.52
C GLU A 245 -21.33 33.35 -32.31
N GLU A 246 -20.37 34.28 -32.36
CA GLU A 246 -19.07 34.04 -33.02
C GLU A 246 -18.31 32.89 -32.36
N LEU A 247 -18.32 32.81 -31.03
CA LEU A 247 -17.67 31.74 -30.28
C LEU A 247 -18.20 30.36 -30.69
N LEU A 248 -19.54 30.21 -30.80
CA LEU A 248 -20.17 28.96 -31.24
C LEU A 248 -19.74 28.59 -32.68
N ASP A 249 -19.57 29.59 -33.55
CA ASP A 249 -19.14 29.39 -34.93
C ASP A 249 -17.69 28.91 -35.04
N TYR A 250 -16.79 29.48 -34.20
CA TYR A 250 -15.40 29.04 -34.15
C TYR A 250 -15.26 27.61 -33.60
N TYR A 251 -16.00 27.27 -32.54
CA TYR A 251 -16.03 25.89 -32.05
C TYR A 251 -16.57 24.92 -33.13
N ALA A 252 -17.71 25.22 -33.74
CA ALA A 252 -18.37 24.36 -34.71
C ALA A 252 -17.52 24.06 -35.95
N ASN A 253 -16.64 24.97 -36.36
CA ASN A 253 -15.86 24.87 -37.60
C ASN A 253 -14.37 24.58 -37.37
N ALA A 254 -13.91 24.38 -36.14
CA ALA A 254 -12.53 23.98 -35.87
C ALA A 254 -12.23 22.57 -36.42
N LEU A 255 -10.94 22.27 -36.60
CA LEU A 255 -10.42 20.90 -36.76
C LEU A 255 -10.42 20.18 -35.41
N ALA A 256 -9.87 20.83 -34.39
CA ALA A 256 -9.78 20.36 -33.02
C ALA A 256 -9.63 21.55 -32.06
N ILE A 257 -9.95 21.34 -30.78
CA ILE A 257 -9.80 22.35 -29.73
C ILE A 257 -8.48 22.12 -29.01
N ALA A 258 -7.62 23.13 -28.99
CA ALA A 258 -6.39 23.11 -28.22
C ALA A 258 -6.69 23.66 -26.82
N PHE A 259 -6.54 22.82 -25.79
CA PHE A 259 -6.71 23.23 -24.41
C PHE A 259 -5.63 22.60 -23.54
N VAL A 260 -4.56 23.36 -23.32
CA VAL A 260 -3.33 22.89 -22.65
C VAL A 260 -3.04 23.64 -21.34
N PRO A 261 -4.02 23.94 -20.46
CA PRO A 261 -3.75 24.64 -19.21
C PRO A 261 -2.87 23.79 -18.27
N LYS A 262 -2.29 24.36 -17.22
CA LYS A 262 -1.58 23.63 -16.15
C LYS A 262 -2.53 23.43 -14.97
N LYS A 263 -2.83 22.17 -14.60
CA LYS A 263 -3.67 21.80 -13.44
C LYS A 263 -4.99 22.59 -13.38
N GLU A 264 -5.76 22.57 -14.46
CA GLU A 264 -7.07 23.19 -14.54
C GLU A 264 -8.07 22.50 -13.61
N ASP A 265 -8.88 23.30 -12.89
CA ASP A 265 -9.90 22.78 -11.98
C ASP A 265 -11.02 22.00 -12.68
N TYR A 266 -11.47 22.49 -13.85
CA TYR A 266 -12.55 21.87 -14.60
C TYR A 266 -12.39 21.99 -16.12
N GLY A 267 -12.29 23.23 -16.60
CA GLY A 267 -12.02 23.49 -18.02
C GLY A 267 -13.21 23.22 -18.93
N TYR A 268 -14.26 24.05 -18.83
CA TYR A 268 -15.45 23.96 -19.70
C TYR A 268 -15.11 23.89 -21.20
N VAL A 269 -13.98 24.47 -21.64
CA VAL A 269 -13.47 24.40 -23.02
C VAL A 269 -13.48 22.97 -23.58
N THR A 270 -13.16 21.97 -22.77
CA THR A 270 -13.20 20.55 -23.19
C THR A 270 -14.62 20.10 -23.53
N LEU A 271 -15.59 20.39 -22.64
CA LEU A 271 -17.00 20.08 -22.86
C LEU A 271 -17.59 20.88 -24.03
N GLU A 272 -17.21 22.14 -24.18
CA GLU A 272 -17.64 23.01 -25.29
C GLU A 272 -17.14 22.47 -26.65
N GLY A 273 -15.90 21.95 -26.68
CA GLY A 273 -15.35 21.22 -27.82
C GLY A 273 -16.14 19.97 -28.16
N PHE A 274 -16.38 19.11 -27.17
CA PHE A 274 -17.19 17.89 -27.32
C PHE A 274 -18.63 18.19 -27.76
N ALA A 275 -19.28 19.20 -27.17
CA ALA A 275 -20.63 19.64 -27.57
C ALA A 275 -20.69 20.13 -29.03
N SER A 276 -19.56 20.57 -29.57
CA SER A 276 -19.41 21.00 -30.98
C SER A 276 -18.94 19.89 -31.91
N GLY A 277 -18.84 18.65 -31.41
CA GLY A 277 -18.35 17.50 -32.17
C GLY A 277 -16.87 17.61 -32.54
N LYS A 278 -16.05 18.26 -31.70
CA LYS A 278 -14.62 18.47 -31.95
C LYS A 278 -13.76 17.69 -30.97
N PRO A 279 -12.70 17.02 -31.44
CA PRO A 279 -11.73 16.42 -30.54
C PRO A 279 -10.95 17.51 -29.81
N VAL A 280 -10.51 17.19 -28.60
CA VAL A 280 -9.71 18.08 -27.76
C VAL A 280 -8.28 17.55 -27.69
N ILE A 281 -7.29 18.42 -27.85
CA ILE A 281 -5.89 18.11 -27.60
C ILE A 281 -5.42 18.84 -26.34
N THR A 282 -4.88 18.06 -25.40
CA THR A 282 -4.44 18.52 -24.07
C THR A 282 -3.11 17.88 -23.67
N CYS A 283 -2.61 18.21 -22.48
CA CYS A 283 -1.34 17.72 -21.95
C CYS A 283 -1.54 16.84 -20.70
N THR A 284 -0.58 15.97 -20.41
CA THR A 284 -0.60 15.01 -19.28
C THR A 284 -0.75 15.66 -17.90
N ASP A 285 -0.43 16.95 -17.77
CA ASP A 285 -0.53 17.75 -16.54
C ASP A 285 -1.64 18.82 -16.58
N SER A 286 -2.59 18.70 -17.51
CA SER A 286 -3.65 19.72 -17.69
C SER A 286 -4.72 19.78 -16.61
N GLY A 287 -4.73 18.88 -15.64
CA GLY A 287 -5.78 18.79 -14.62
C GLY A 287 -7.02 18.10 -15.16
N GLU A 288 -8.21 18.60 -14.83
CA GLU A 288 -9.47 17.93 -15.18
C GLU A 288 -9.68 17.58 -16.67
N PRO A 289 -9.18 18.35 -17.66
CA PRO A 289 -9.25 17.96 -19.07
C PRO A 289 -8.73 16.56 -19.38
N THR A 290 -7.73 16.06 -18.63
CA THR A 290 -7.19 14.70 -18.84
C THR A 290 -8.13 13.59 -18.39
N TYR A 291 -9.16 13.92 -17.60
CA TYR A 291 -10.20 12.99 -17.17
C TYR A 291 -11.36 12.91 -18.16
N PHE A 292 -11.54 13.94 -19.00
CA PHE A 292 -12.56 13.96 -20.05
C PHE A 292 -12.03 13.44 -21.39
N VAL A 293 -10.75 13.69 -21.69
CA VAL A 293 -10.13 13.26 -22.94
C VAL A 293 -9.60 11.84 -22.79
N GLU A 294 -10.14 10.90 -23.56
CA GLU A 294 -9.59 9.57 -23.71
C GLU A 294 -8.64 9.57 -24.92
N HIS A 295 -7.36 9.27 -24.69
CA HIS A 295 -6.33 9.39 -25.73
C HIS A 295 -6.65 8.49 -26.93
N GLN A 296 -6.65 9.08 -28.13
CA GLN A 296 -7.05 8.48 -29.41
C GLN A 296 -8.52 8.04 -29.51
N GLU A 297 -9.32 8.25 -28.47
CA GLU A 297 -10.75 7.96 -28.47
C GLU A 297 -11.56 9.25 -28.62
N THR A 298 -11.46 10.21 -27.70
CA THR A 298 -12.19 11.49 -27.78
C THR A 298 -11.29 12.67 -28.11
N GLY A 299 -9.97 12.47 -28.11
CA GLY A 299 -8.98 13.50 -28.39
C GLY A 299 -7.54 12.99 -28.24
N LEU A 300 -6.58 13.90 -28.04
CA LEU A 300 -5.18 13.55 -27.81
C LEU A 300 -4.68 14.11 -26.47
N ILE A 301 -3.88 13.32 -25.77
CA ILE A 301 -3.11 13.73 -24.60
C ILE A 301 -1.64 13.63 -25.00
N THR A 302 -0.89 14.69 -24.75
CA THR A 302 0.53 14.81 -25.10
C THR A 302 1.36 15.17 -23.88
N ASP A 303 2.67 14.92 -23.91
CA ASP A 303 3.55 15.54 -22.91
C ASP A 303 3.53 17.07 -23.05
N PRO A 304 3.74 17.83 -21.96
CA PRO A 304 3.68 19.29 -21.97
C PRO A 304 4.95 19.93 -22.58
N THR A 305 5.35 19.46 -23.76
CA THR A 305 6.49 19.96 -24.54
C THR A 305 6.03 20.44 -25.91
N PRO A 306 6.68 21.48 -26.49
CA PRO A 306 6.36 21.94 -27.83
C PRO A 306 6.44 20.81 -28.88
N GLU A 307 7.41 19.90 -28.73
CA GLU A 307 7.65 18.79 -29.66
C GLU A 307 6.50 17.77 -29.64
N SER A 308 6.08 17.33 -28.46
CA SER A 308 4.98 16.36 -28.32
C SER A 308 3.65 16.95 -28.75
N LEU A 309 3.38 18.21 -28.39
CA LEU A 309 2.17 18.92 -28.80
C LEU A 309 2.15 19.17 -30.32
N CYS A 310 3.30 19.50 -30.92
CA CYS A 310 3.46 19.60 -32.38
C CYS A 310 3.11 18.27 -33.05
N GLY A 311 3.66 17.15 -32.57
CA GLY A 311 3.33 15.82 -33.09
C GLY A 311 1.83 15.52 -33.02
N GLY A 312 1.15 15.90 -31.94
CA GLY A 312 -0.30 15.78 -31.81
C GLY A 312 -1.09 16.64 -32.80
N PHE A 313 -0.70 17.91 -33.00
CA PHE A 313 -1.32 18.77 -34.01
C PHE A 313 -1.11 18.22 -35.43
N GLU A 314 0.10 17.79 -35.78
CA GLU A 314 0.39 17.20 -37.09
C GLU A 314 -0.40 15.92 -37.32
N TRP A 315 -0.55 15.08 -36.30
CA TRP A 315 -1.35 13.86 -36.38
C TRP A 315 -2.82 14.17 -36.66
N LEU A 316 -3.45 15.08 -35.91
CA LEU A 316 -4.85 15.47 -36.13
C LEU A 316 -5.04 16.12 -37.51
N PHE A 317 -4.09 16.94 -37.96
CA PHE A 317 -4.11 17.57 -39.28
C PHE A 317 -4.08 16.55 -40.41
N ASN A 318 -3.27 15.51 -40.29
CA ASN A 318 -3.15 14.44 -41.28
C ASN A 318 -4.29 13.41 -41.21
N ASN A 319 -5.02 13.33 -40.08
CA ASN A 319 -6.06 12.33 -39.82
C ASN A 319 -7.44 12.96 -39.57
N LYS A 320 -7.87 13.91 -40.43
CA LYS A 320 -9.12 14.67 -40.23
C LYS A 320 -10.39 13.82 -40.08
N ALA A 321 -10.46 12.68 -40.74
CA ALA A 321 -11.61 11.77 -40.62
C ALA A 321 -11.68 11.16 -39.20
N LEU A 322 -10.56 10.62 -38.71
CA LEU A 322 -10.46 10.12 -37.34
C LEU A 322 -10.68 11.24 -36.31
N ALA A 323 -10.17 12.45 -36.57
CA ALA A 323 -10.44 13.60 -35.72
C ALA A 323 -11.94 13.90 -35.59
N ALA A 324 -12.70 13.82 -36.69
CA ALA A 324 -14.16 13.99 -36.66
C ALA A 324 -14.85 12.87 -35.86
N GLU A 325 -14.42 11.61 -36.03
CA GLU A 325 -14.94 10.48 -35.24
C GLU A 325 -14.65 10.65 -33.74
N MET A 326 -13.45 11.10 -33.38
CA MET A 326 -13.09 11.40 -31.99
C MET A 326 -14.00 12.48 -31.39
N GLY A 327 -14.23 13.56 -32.15
CA GLY A 327 -15.13 14.62 -31.71
C GLY A 327 -16.57 14.13 -31.50
N GLN A 328 -17.04 13.19 -32.31
CA GLN A 328 -18.35 12.57 -32.16
C GLN A 328 -18.42 11.66 -30.91
N ARG A 329 -17.38 10.87 -30.63
CA ARG A 329 -17.30 10.09 -29.39
C ARG A 329 -17.27 11.00 -28.16
N GLY A 330 -16.55 12.13 -28.23
CA GLY A 330 -16.58 13.16 -27.19
C GLY A 330 -17.98 13.74 -26.97
N TYR A 331 -18.71 14.06 -28.05
CA TYR A 331 -20.10 14.52 -27.98
C TYR A 331 -21.01 13.51 -27.26
N GLU A 332 -20.87 12.22 -27.58
CA GLU A 332 -21.64 11.12 -26.98
C GLU A 332 -21.33 10.95 -25.49
N ALA A 333 -20.06 11.08 -25.09
CA ALA A 333 -19.61 10.95 -23.70
C ALA A 333 -20.27 11.96 -22.75
N ILE A 334 -20.71 13.12 -23.25
CA ILE A 334 -21.27 14.21 -22.42
C ILE A 334 -22.82 14.26 -22.42
N GLN A 335 -23.51 13.45 -23.24
CA GLN A 335 -24.99 13.53 -23.39
C GLN A 335 -25.76 13.18 -22.10
N GLY A 336 -25.14 12.49 -21.14
CA GLY A 336 -25.76 12.10 -19.87
C GLY A 336 -25.72 13.15 -18.77
N MET A 337 -25.03 14.28 -18.97
CA MET A 337 -24.85 15.30 -17.94
C MET A 337 -26.09 16.19 -17.82
N SER A 338 -26.63 16.33 -16.60
CA SER A 338 -27.79 17.18 -16.33
C SER A 338 -27.69 17.88 -14.97
N TRP A 339 -28.09 19.15 -14.93
CA TRP A 339 -28.08 19.94 -13.70
C TRP A 339 -29.13 19.42 -12.71
N ALA A 340 -30.23 18.83 -13.18
CA ALA A 340 -31.20 18.15 -12.33
C ALA A 340 -30.60 16.93 -11.62
N THR A 341 -29.73 16.17 -12.30
CA THR A 341 -29.02 15.03 -11.69
C THR A 341 -28.03 15.51 -10.62
N VAL A 342 -27.29 16.60 -10.88
CA VAL A 342 -26.42 17.25 -9.89
C VAL A 342 -27.24 17.68 -8.66
N GLY A 343 -28.32 18.43 -8.88
CA GLY A 343 -29.21 18.88 -7.80
C GLY A 343 -29.76 17.73 -6.97
N LYS A 344 -30.18 16.64 -7.61
CA LYS A 344 -30.70 15.44 -6.94
C LYS A 344 -29.65 14.82 -6.01
N GLN A 345 -28.42 14.66 -6.48
CA GLN A 345 -27.34 14.09 -5.68
C GLN A 345 -27.02 14.96 -4.46
N LEU A 346 -26.88 16.27 -4.67
CA LEU A 346 -26.55 17.22 -3.59
C LEU A 346 -27.64 17.23 -2.51
N ILE A 347 -28.93 17.34 -2.89
CA ILE A 347 -30.03 17.42 -1.94
C ILE A 347 -30.29 16.07 -1.25
N SER A 348 -30.15 14.95 -1.97
CA SER A 348 -30.24 13.63 -1.33
C SER A 348 -29.20 13.47 -0.22
N ALA A 349 -27.96 13.90 -0.48
CA ALA A 349 -26.89 13.87 0.52
C ALA A 349 -27.15 14.85 1.68
N ALA A 350 -27.68 16.04 1.39
CA ALA A 350 -28.05 17.03 2.40
C ALA A 350 -29.14 16.52 3.35
N MET A 351 -30.12 15.77 2.84
CA MET A 351 -31.28 15.28 3.60
C MET A 351 -31.06 13.90 4.25
N ALA A 352 -29.99 13.18 3.90
CA ALA A 352 -29.72 11.86 4.46
C ALA A 352 -29.62 11.90 6.00
N PRO A 353 -30.10 10.89 6.75
CA PRO A 353 -29.90 10.85 8.20
C PRO A 353 -28.41 10.90 8.54
N GLN A 354 -28.03 11.65 9.58
CA GLN A 354 -26.66 11.65 10.08
C GLN A 354 -26.39 10.28 10.75
N VAL A 355 -25.81 9.35 10.01
CA VAL A 355 -25.43 8.04 10.54
C VAL A 355 -24.13 8.21 11.31
N THR A 356 -24.19 8.21 12.63
CA THR A 356 -22.99 7.98 13.45
C THR A 356 -22.54 6.55 13.17
N LEU A 357 -21.54 6.38 12.31
CA LEU A 357 -20.96 5.06 12.00
C LEU A 357 -20.33 4.49 13.27
N LYS A 358 -21.11 3.71 14.02
CA LYS A 358 -20.53 2.70 14.91
C LYS A 358 -19.97 1.64 13.96
N GLN A 359 -18.63 1.50 13.91
CA GLN A 359 -17.98 0.53 13.02
C GLN A 359 -18.61 -0.85 13.23
N LEU A 360 -19.37 -1.29 12.22
CA LEU A 360 -19.78 -2.68 12.12
C LEU A 360 -18.52 -3.53 11.88
N PRO A 361 -18.49 -4.79 12.32
CA PRO A 361 -17.36 -5.66 12.02
C PRO A 361 -17.17 -5.79 10.50
N LEU A 362 -15.93 -5.68 10.05
CA LEU A 362 -15.51 -5.82 8.66
C LEU A 362 -15.80 -7.22 8.15
N ASN A 363 -16.54 -7.35 7.04
CA ASN A 363 -16.81 -8.64 6.43
C ASN A 363 -15.77 -8.93 5.34
N VAL A 364 -15.03 -10.01 5.55
CA VAL A 364 -14.03 -10.53 4.63
C VAL A 364 -14.56 -11.83 4.03
N VAL A 365 -14.51 -11.96 2.71
CA VAL A 365 -14.81 -13.22 2.03
C VAL A 365 -13.55 -13.75 1.40
N VAL A 366 -13.24 -15.02 1.66
CA VAL A 366 -12.11 -15.73 1.05
C VAL A 366 -12.68 -16.77 0.09
N ALA A 367 -12.41 -16.64 -1.20
CA ALA A 367 -12.86 -17.57 -2.24
C ALA A 367 -11.71 -18.43 -2.73
N ASP A 368 -11.91 -19.75 -2.76
CA ASP A 368 -10.98 -20.75 -3.28
C ASP A 368 -11.77 -21.99 -3.75
N MET A 369 -11.11 -22.95 -4.41
CA MET A 369 -11.72 -24.20 -4.90
C MET A 369 -11.33 -25.44 -4.08
N GLN A 370 -10.73 -25.26 -2.90
CA GLN A 370 -10.40 -26.33 -1.93
C GLN A 370 -11.08 -26.08 -0.58
N PRO A 371 -11.21 -27.09 0.31
CA PRO A 371 -11.64 -26.85 1.67
C PRO A 371 -10.43 -26.53 2.56
N ILE A 372 -10.67 -25.87 3.68
CA ILE A 372 -9.74 -25.74 4.80
C ILE A 372 -9.75 -27.03 5.62
N ASP A 373 -10.93 -27.50 6.06
CA ASP A 373 -11.03 -28.64 6.97
C ASP A 373 -11.23 -30.00 6.24
N PRO A 374 -10.48 -31.06 6.60
CA PRO A 374 -9.37 -31.09 7.54
C PRO A 374 -8.12 -30.37 6.99
N PRO A 375 -7.36 -29.66 7.84
CA PRO A 375 -6.22 -28.84 7.43
C PRO A 375 -4.98 -29.71 7.17
N ILE A 376 -5.02 -30.48 6.08
CA ILE A 376 -3.97 -31.41 5.69
C ILE A 376 -3.10 -30.78 4.59
N GLY A 377 -1.79 -30.78 4.82
CA GLY A 377 -0.81 -30.23 3.88
C GLY A 377 -0.59 -28.72 4.03
N GLY A 378 0.47 -28.21 3.38
CA GLY A 378 0.93 -26.83 3.59
C GLY A 378 -0.11 -25.77 3.22
N GLY A 379 -0.82 -25.94 2.11
CA GLY A 379 -1.78 -24.93 1.63
C GLY A 379 -3.01 -24.77 2.53
N ARG A 380 -3.63 -25.88 2.95
CA ARG A 380 -4.79 -25.84 3.86
C ARG A 380 -4.42 -25.40 5.27
N LEU A 381 -3.22 -25.78 5.75
CA LEU A 381 -2.69 -25.27 7.02
C LEU A 381 -2.47 -23.75 6.97
N ARG A 382 -1.99 -23.22 5.84
CA ARG A 382 -1.87 -21.77 5.64
C ARG A 382 -3.24 -21.10 5.67
N LEU A 383 -4.22 -21.62 4.93
CA LEU A 383 -5.58 -21.08 4.93
C LEU A 383 -6.18 -21.01 6.33
N LEU A 384 -6.11 -22.12 7.09
CA LEU A 384 -6.57 -22.14 8.47
C LEU A 384 -5.81 -21.11 9.30
N GLY A 385 -4.48 -21.12 9.26
CA GLY A 385 -3.62 -20.27 10.07
C GLY A 385 -3.77 -18.77 9.80
N LEU A 386 -3.85 -18.39 8.52
CA LEU A 386 -3.90 -17.00 8.09
C LEU A 386 -5.21 -16.32 8.48
N TYR A 387 -6.34 -17.04 8.36
CA TYR A 387 -7.67 -16.50 8.64
C TYR A 387 -8.21 -16.89 10.03
N HIS A 388 -7.44 -17.63 10.84
CA HIS A 388 -7.89 -18.14 12.15
C HIS A 388 -8.34 -17.04 13.11
N ASN A 389 -7.58 -15.95 13.19
CA ASN A 389 -7.79 -14.87 14.16
C ASN A 389 -7.45 -13.50 13.55
N LEU A 390 -8.29 -12.99 12.66
CA LEU A 390 -8.14 -11.66 12.05
C LEU A 390 -8.47 -10.48 13.01
N GLY A 391 -8.61 -10.74 14.31
CA GLY A 391 -9.03 -9.76 15.30
C GLY A 391 -10.56 -9.69 15.50
N GLN A 392 -10.99 -9.08 16.60
CA GLN A 392 -12.39 -9.10 17.05
C GLN A 392 -13.35 -8.31 16.14
N GLU A 393 -12.81 -7.38 15.35
CA GLU A 393 -13.56 -6.48 14.48
C GLU A 393 -13.67 -7.02 13.05
N VAL A 394 -13.12 -8.20 12.76
CA VAL A 394 -13.10 -8.80 11.43
C VAL A 394 -13.82 -10.15 11.47
N LYS A 395 -14.76 -10.34 10.54
CA LYS A 395 -15.45 -11.62 10.32
C LYS A 395 -15.09 -12.15 8.95
N ALA A 396 -14.49 -13.33 8.91
CA ALA A 396 -14.15 -14.03 7.68
C ALA A 396 -15.14 -15.14 7.36
N THR A 397 -15.58 -15.17 6.11
CA THR A 397 -16.30 -16.32 5.53
C THR A 397 -15.46 -16.89 4.39
N TYR A 398 -14.97 -18.10 4.58
CA TYR A 398 -14.31 -18.87 3.54
C TYR A 398 -15.35 -19.63 2.71
N VAL A 399 -15.27 -19.53 1.38
CA VAL A 399 -16.12 -20.25 0.43
C VAL A 399 -15.24 -21.14 -0.44
N GLY A 400 -15.30 -22.45 -0.17
CA GLY A 400 -14.46 -23.48 -0.76
C GLY A 400 -15.23 -24.51 -1.58
N SER A 401 -14.49 -25.49 -2.11
CA SER A 401 -15.04 -26.67 -2.77
C SER A 401 -14.14 -27.89 -2.60
N TYR A 402 -14.44 -28.99 -3.28
CA TYR A 402 -13.66 -30.23 -3.23
C TYR A 402 -13.10 -30.55 -4.61
N ASP A 403 -11.78 -30.76 -4.71
CA ASP A 403 -11.12 -31.24 -5.92
C ASP A 403 -11.31 -32.76 -6.16
N TRP A 404 -12.06 -33.41 -5.27
CA TRP A 404 -12.57 -34.78 -5.40
C TRP A 404 -14.11 -34.77 -5.22
N PRO A 405 -14.82 -35.86 -5.57
CA PRO A 405 -16.25 -36.02 -5.24
C PRO A 405 -16.43 -36.07 -3.71
N GLY A 406 -16.54 -34.89 -3.11
CA GLY A 406 -16.51 -34.67 -1.67
C GLY A 406 -17.86 -34.84 -0.99
N GLU A 407 -17.99 -34.24 0.18
CA GLU A 407 -19.24 -34.21 0.92
C GLU A 407 -20.29 -33.34 0.23
N LYS A 408 -21.54 -33.43 0.69
CA LYS A 408 -22.55 -32.43 0.32
C LYS A 408 -22.17 -31.07 0.93
N TYR A 409 -22.93 -30.03 0.58
CA TYR A 409 -22.82 -28.69 1.19
C TYR A 409 -22.49 -28.77 2.68
N ARG A 410 -21.40 -28.12 3.08
CA ARG A 410 -20.93 -28.08 4.47
C ARG A 410 -20.80 -26.63 4.91
N ARG A 411 -21.24 -26.34 6.13
CA ARG A 411 -21.08 -25.03 6.78
C ARG A 411 -20.77 -25.24 8.24
N HIS A 412 -19.66 -24.69 8.71
CA HIS A 412 -19.27 -24.76 10.12
C HIS A 412 -18.31 -23.64 10.53
N GLN A 413 -18.21 -23.45 11.84
CA GLN A 413 -17.35 -22.42 12.44
C GLN A 413 -16.00 -23.04 12.82
N LEU A 414 -14.91 -22.57 12.21
CA LEU A 414 -13.54 -23.06 12.48
C LEU A 414 -12.88 -22.34 13.67
N SER A 415 -13.22 -21.07 13.87
CA SER A 415 -12.80 -20.24 15.01
C SER A 415 -13.86 -19.17 15.28
N PRO A 416 -13.83 -18.40 16.39
CA PRO A 416 -14.79 -17.32 16.63
C PRO A 416 -14.92 -16.28 15.49
N GLY A 417 -13.87 -16.10 14.68
CA GLY A 417 -13.82 -15.14 13.58
C GLY A 417 -13.89 -15.73 12.17
N LEU A 418 -13.80 -17.06 12.02
CA LEU A 418 -13.74 -17.75 10.72
C LEU A 418 -14.83 -18.81 10.56
N GLU A 419 -15.72 -18.59 9.59
CA GLU A 419 -16.70 -19.58 9.12
C GLU A 419 -16.22 -20.17 7.78
N GLU A 420 -16.37 -21.48 7.60
CA GLU A 420 -16.15 -22.15 6.32
C GLU A 420 -17.49 -22.64 5.73
N ILE A 421 -17.65 -22.41 4.43
CA ILE A 421 -18.74 -22.91 3.59
C ILE A 421 -18.13 -23.66 2.40
N ASP A 422 -18.33 -24.97 2.32
CA ASP A 422 -17.92 -25.77 1.18
C ASP A 422 -19.13 -26.14 0.32
N ILE A 423 -19.04 -25.82 -0.97
CA ILE A 423 -20.08 -26.13 -1.95
C ILE A 423 -19.47 -27.10 -2.97
N PRO A 424 -19.97 -28.34 -3.08
CA PRO A 424 -19.37 -29.33 -3.98
C PRO A 424 -19.47 -28.93 -5.45
N LEU A 425 -18.44 -29.28 -6.22
CA LEU A 425 -18.47 -29.17 -7.67
C LEU A 425 -19.48 -30.15 -8.26
N SER A 426 -20.01 -29.81 -9.43
CA SER A 426 -20.94 -30.67 -10.16
C SER A 426 -20.25 -31.93 -10.69
N GLN A 427 -21.05 -32.96 -10.97
CA GLN A 427 -20.54 -34.17 -11.60
C GLN A 427 -19.95 -33.87 -12.99
N GLU A 428 -20.57 -32.94 -13.74
CA GLU A 428 -20.06 -32.50 -15.04
C GLU A 428 -18.65 -31.89 -14.92
N HIS A 429 -18.38 -31.11 -13.87
CA HIS A 429 -17.05 -30.55 -13.62
C HIS A 429 -16.02 -31.64 -13.38
N HIS A 430 -16.28 -32.58 -12.46
CA HIS A 430 -15.34 -33.66 -12.19
C HIS A 430 -15.06 -34.53 -13.42
N LEU A 431 -16.06 -34.76 -14.28
CA LEU A 431 -15.87 -35.48 -15.54
C LEU A 431 -14.98 -34.68 -16.50
N ALA A 432 -15.23 -33.38 -16.68
CA ALA A 432 -14.41 -32.51 -17.53
C ALA A 432 -12.95 -32.43 -17.05
N ALA A 433 -12.74 -32.38 -15.74
CA ALA A 433 -11.40 -32.39 -15.14
C ALA A 433 -10.68 -33.74 -15.36
N GLN A 434 -11.39 -34.86 -15.28
CA GLN A 434 -10.85 -36.19 -15.58
C GLN A 434 -10.46 -36.34 -17.05
N GLU A 435 -11.28 -35.82 -17.97
CA GLU A 435 -10.98 -35.80 -19.40
C GLU A 435 -9.72 -34.98 -19.72
N TRP A 436 -9.52 -33.86 -19.01
CA TRP A 436 -8.31 -33.07 -19.12
C TRP A 436 -7.09 -33.77 -18.54
N ALA A 437 -7.23 -34.36 -17.34
CA ALA A 437 -6.16 -35.12 -16.70
C ALA A 437 -5.66 -36.26 -17.59
N ALA A 438 -6.56 -36.96 -18.30
CA ALA A 438 -6.21 -38.00 -19.26
C ALA A 438 -5.31 -37.48 -20.40
N GLN A 439 -5.47 -36.22 -20.80
CA GLN A 439 -4.64 -35.56 -21.81
C GLN A 439 -3.33 -35.02 -21.23
N ALA A 440 -3.33 -34.68 -19.93
CA ALA A 440 -2.18 -34.17 -19.18
C ALA A 440 -1.38 -35.29 -18.48
N ASN A 441 -1.19 -36.44 -19.14
CA ASN A 441 -0.42 -37.58 -18.61
C ASN A 441 -0.92 -38.11 -17.24
N GLY A 442 -2.21 -37.94 -16.94
CA GLY A 442 -2.80 -38.33 -15.65
C GLY A 442 -2.46 -37.40 -14.48
N LYS A 443 -1.85 -36.23 -14.74
CA LYS A 443 -1.58 -35.24 -13.70
C LYS A 443 -2.88 -34.62 -13.18
N THR A 444 -2.90 -34.28 -11.89
CA THR A 444 -4.00 -33.49 -11.31
C THR A 444 -3.97 -32.09 -11.91
N VAL A 445 -5.08 -31.71 -12.55
CA VAL A 445 -5.22 -30.43 -13.27
C VAL A 445 -6.47 -29.64 -12.90
N ILE A 446 -7.37 -30.21 -12.09
CA ILE A 446 -8.70 -29.64 -11.79
C ILE A 446 -8.62 -28.23 -11.20
N ASP A 447 -7.56 -27.94 -10.45
CA ASP A 447 -7.23 -26.62 -9.91
C ASP A 447 -6.83 -25.64 -11.02
N VAL A 448 -5.84 -26.02 -11.83
CA VAL A 448 -5.22 -25.14 -12.83
C VAL A 448 -6.09 -24.89 -14.07
N VAL A 449 -7.14 -25.69 -14.30
CA VAL A 449 -8.13 -25.46 -15.37
C VAL A 449 -9.47 -24.95 -14.85
N PHE A 450 -9.58 -24.67 -13.55
CA PHE A 450 -10.84 -24.31 -12.90
C PHE A 450 -11.50 -23.07 -13.51
N SER A 451 -10.72 -22.06 -13.89
CA SER A 451 -11.22 -20.84 -14.53
C SER A 451 -11.92 -21.09 -15.88
N GLN A 452 -11.60 -22.19 -16.56
CA GLN A 452 -12.28 -22.60 -17.79
C GLN A 452 -13.52 -23.45 -17.53
N GLN A 453 -13.55 -24.18 -16.42
CA GLN A 453 -14.56 -25.22 -16.13
C GLN A 453 -15.55 -24.83 -15.04
N GLY A 454 -15.31 -23.76 -14.27
CA GLY A 454 -16.11 -23.37 -13.12
C GLY A 454 -17.58 -23.09 -13.45
N HIS A 455 -17.88 -22.68 -14.68
CA HIS A 455 -19.25 -22.51 -15.19
C HIS A 455 -20.09 -23.81 -15.15
N LEU A 456 -19.44 -24.98 -15.13
CA LEU A 456 -20.09 -26.28 -14.96
C LEU A 456 -20.66 -26.47 -13.55
N SER A 457 -20.23 -25.67 -12.56
CA SER A 457 -20.64 -25.75 -11.16
C SER A 457 -21.36 -24.46 -10.70
N PRO A 458 -22.58 -24.19 -11.20
CA PRO A 458 -23.26 -22.92 -10.97
C PRO A 458 -23.63 -22.66 -9.50
N ASP A 459 -23.85 -23.71 -8.71
CA ASP A 459 -24.17 -23.60 -7.28
C ASP A 459 -22.98 -23.04 -6.46
N TYR A 460 -21.75 -23.48 -6.77
CA TYR A 460 -20.54 -22.94 -6.15
C TYR A 460 -20.38 -21.46 -6.49
N LEU A 461 -20.50 -21.10 -7.78
CA LEU A 461 -20.39 -19.71 -8.22
C LEU A 461 -21.46 -18.81 -7.60
N ALA A 462 -22.70 -19.30 -7.50
CA ALA A 462 -23.78 -18.57 -6.84
C ALA A 462 -23.45 -18.29 -5.36
N GLY A 463 -22.90 -19.26 -4.65
CA GLY A 463 -22.48 -19.11 -3.26
C GLY A 463 -21.35 -18.09 -3.08
N VAL A 464 -20.32 -18.14 -3.92
CA VAL A 464 -19.23 -17.14 -3.92
C VAL A 464 -19.78 -15.73 -4.18
N ILE A 465 -20.60 -15.57 -5.21
CA ILE A 465 -21.20 -14.28 -5.59
C ILE A 465 -22.10 -13.72 -4.48
N GLU A 466 -22.90 -14.56 -3.81
CA GLU A 466 -23.73 -14.15 -2.68
C GLU A 466 -22.89 -13.53 -1.56
N LYS A 467 -21.76 -14.15 -1.23
CA LYS A 467 -20.88 -13.66 -0.17
C LYS A 467 -20.10 -12.42 -0.59
N ILE A 468 -19.60 -12.35 -1.82
CA ILE A 468 -18.92 -11.16 -2.35
C ILE A 468 -19.81 -9.91 -2.25
N LYS A 469 -21.11 -10.03 -2.52
CA LYS A 469 -22.06 -8.89 -2.42
C LYS A 469 -22.11 -8.28 -1.02
N LEU A 470 -21.89 -9.09 0.01
CA LEU A 470 -21.97 -8.70 1.43
C LEU A 470 -20.63 -8.31 2.04
N ALA A 471 -19.53 -8.44 1.30
CA ALA A 471 -18.18 -8.23 1.81
C ALA A 471 -17.63 -6.82 1.50
N GLU A 472 -16.84 -6.25 2.39
CA GLU A 472 -16.02 -5.07 2.12
C GLU A 472 -14.65 -5.46 1.52
N VAL A 473 -14.15 -6.64 1.90
CA VAL A 473 -12.89 -7.21 1.42
C VAL A 473 -13.14 -8.57 0.77
N VAL A 474 -12.63 -8.74 -0.44
CA VAL A 474 -12.68 -10.02 -1.18
C VAL A 474 -11.26 -10.52 -1.36
N VAL A 475 -10.97 -11.68 -0.79
CA VAL A 475 -9.71 -12.38 -0.93
C VAL A 475 -9.89 -13.55 -1.88
N PHE A 476 -9.04 -13.62 -2.89
CA PHE A 476 -8.90 -14.81 -3.72
C PHE A 476 -7.66 -15.56 -3.24
N SER A 477 -7.87 -16.71 -2.58
CA SER A 477 -6.78 -17.64 -2.28
C SER A 477 -6.58 -18.47 -3.54
N HIS A 478 -5.45 -18.25 -4.21
CA HIS A 478 -5.16 -18.68 -5.59
C HIS A 478 -5.91 -17.93 -6.72
N PRO A 479 -5.42 -17.98 -7.98
CA PRO A 479 -5.94 -17.12 -9.04
C PRO A 479 -7.18 -17.64 -9.78
N TRP A 480 -7.52 -18.92 -9.67
CA TRP A 480 -8.48 -19.58 -10.59
C TRP A 480 -9.95 -19.16 -10.43
N VAL A 481 -10.36 -18.67 -9.26
CA VAL A 481 -11.76 -18.25 -9.04
C VAL A 481 -12.02 -16.86 -9.60
N TYR A 482 -11.03 -15.96 -9.58
CA TYR A 482 -11.17 -14.56 -9.97
C TYR A 482 -11.71 -14.37 -11.40
N PRO A 483 -11.22 -15.07 -12.44
CA PRO A 483 -11.72 -14.94 -13.82
C PRO A 483 -13.21 -15.23 -14.00
N LEU A 484 -13.83 -15.93 -13.05
CA LEU A 484 -15.24 -16.32 -13.08
C LEU A 484 -16.17 -15.25 -12.46
N ILE A 485 -15.61 -14.22 -11.84
CA ILE A 485 -16.35 -13.17 -11.14
C ILE A 485 -16.49 -11.94 -12.03
N ASP A 486 -17.72 -11.45 -12.19
CA ASP A 486 -17.99 -10.18 -12.88
C ASP A 486 -17.27 -9.02 -12.16
N PRO A 487 -16.40 -8.25 -12.84
CA PRO A 487 -15.65 -7.15 -12.23
C PRO A 487 -16.53 -6.08 -11.57
N SER A 488 -17.78 -5.89 -12.01
CA SER A 488 -18.72 -4.93 -11.42
C SER A 488 -19.08 -5.27 -9.96
N LEU A 489 -19.01 -6.55 -9.57
CA LEU A 489 -19.23 -6.98 -8.18
C LEU A 489 -18.09 -6.56 -7.24
N LEU A 490 -16.92 -6.25 -7.80
CA LEU A 490 -15.72 -5.87 -7.05
C LEU A 490 -15.49 -4.36 -7.02
N GLN A 491 -16.33 -3.57 -7.70
CA GLN A 491 -16.28 -2.11 -7.62
C GLN A 491 -16.58 -1.68 -6.18
N GLY A 492 -15.76 -0.79 -5.63
CA GLY A 492 -15.95 -0.34 -4.24
C GLY A 492 -15.26 -1.19 -3.18
N LYS A 493 -14.75 -2.39 -3.53
CA LYS A 493 -14.23 -3.38 -2.57
C LYS A 493 -12.71 -3.50 -2.64
N VAL A 494 -12.09 -3.84 -1.51
CA VAL A 494 -10.67 -4.20 -1.46
C VAL A 494 -10.52 -5.62 -1.99
N VAL A 495 -9.74 -5.80 -3.05
CA VAL A 495 -9.41 -7.11 -3.62
C VAL A 495 -8.01 -7.52 -3.20
N VAL A 496 -7.91 -8.68 -2.57
CA VAL A 496 -6.65 -9.25 -2.09
C VAL A 496 -6.36 -10.54 -2.85
N TYR A 497 -5.14 -10.67 -3.33
CA TYR A 497 -4.63 -11.95 -3.81
C TYR A 497 -3.78 -12.58 -2.70
N ASP A 498 -4.28 -13.64 -2.06
CA ASP A 498 -3.46 -14.49 -1.19
C ASP A 498 -2.74 -15.53 -2.05
N SER A 499 -1.47 -15.24 -2.33
CA SER A 499 -0.61 -16.11 -3.13
C SER A 499 0.03 -17.15 -2.21
N GLN A 500 -0.31 -18.42 -2.44
CA GLN A 500 0.37 -19.53 -1.79
C GLN A 500 1.72 -19.82 -2.45
N ASN A 501 1.80 -19.64 -3.78
CA ASN A 501 3.02 -19.69 -4.58
C ASN A 501 2.90 -18.68 -5.73
N VAL A 502 4.00 -18.47 -6.46
CA VAL A 502 3.92 -17.95 -7.84
C VAL A 502 3.49 -19.11 -8.73
N GLU A 503 2.17 -19.25 -8.93
CA GLU A 503 1.55 -20.43 -9.50
C GLU A 503 2.01 -20.68 -10.94
N GLY A 504 2.09 -19.64 -11.78
CA GLY A 504 2.56 -19.78 -13.15
C GLY A 504 3.99 -20.33 -13.23
N TYR A 505 4.87 -19.85 -12.35
CA TYR A 505 6.25 -20.34 -12.24
C TYR A 505 6.31 -21.78 -11.73
N LEU A 506 5.56 -22.10 -10.67
CA LEU A 506 5.51 -23.44 -10.10
C LEU A 506 5.01 -24.47 -11.12
N ARG A 507 3.93 -24.15 -11.86
CA ARG A 507 3.36 -25.07 -12.85
C ARG A 507 4.29 -25.26 -14.05
N ALA A 508 4.99 -24.22 -14.51
CA ALA A 508 6.01 -24.37 -15.55
C ALA A 508 7.15 -25.33 -15.16
N GLN A 509 7.43 -25.52 -13.86
CA GLN A 509 8.43 -26.50 -13.40
C GLN A 509 7.88 -27.94 -13.32
N LEU A 510 6.58 -28.09 -13.06
CA LEU A 510 5.95 -29.40 -12.84
C LEU A 510 5.38 -30.00 -14.13
N PHE A 511 5.02 -29.16 -15.10
CA PHE A 511 4.33 -29.55 -16.32
C PHE A 511 5.30 -29.60 -17.51
N ASP A 512 5.02 -30.49 -18.44
CA ASP A 512 5.79 -30.73 -19.65
C ASP A 512 5.25 -29.85 -20.78
N GLU A 513 6.00 -28.81 -21.16
CA GLU A 513 5.63 -27.89 -22.23
C GLU A 513 5.48 -28.57 -23.61
N SER A 514 5.99 -29.78 -23.79
CA SER A 514 5.80 -30.56 -25.02
C SER A 514 4.42 -31.23 -25.11
N ASN A 515 3.74 -31.40 -23.98
CA ASN A 515 2.35 -31.88 -23.94
C ASN A 515 1.38 -30.68 -24.11
N ALA A 516 0.51 -30.75 -25.11
CA ALA A 516 -0.39 -29.64 -25.44
C ALA A 516 -1.39 -29.28 -24.33
N ALA A 517 -1.92 -30.28 -23.60
CA ALA A 517 -2.87 -30.04 -22.51
C ALA A 517 -2.19 -29.44 -21.27
N GLU A 518 -0.97 -29.87 -20.99
CA GLU A 518 -0.14 -29.31 -19.91
C GLU A 518 0.31 -27.88 -20.24
N LEU A 519 0.75 -27.62 -21.47
CA LEU A 519 1.08 -26.26 -21.94
C LEU A 519 -0.13 -25.32 -21.89
N ALA A 520 -1.32 -25.81 -22.27
CA ALA A 520 -2.56 -25.04 -22.17
C ALA A 520 -2.89 -24.68 -20.71
N ALA A 521 -2.73 -25.62 -19.78
CA ALA A 521 -2.92 -25.36 -18.36
C ALA A 521 -1.90 -24.34 -17.81
N ILE A 522 -0.61 -24.44 -18.18
CA ILE A 522 0.40 -23.44 -17.79
C ILE A 522 -0.01 -22.04 -18.27
N ARG A 523 -0.40 -21.91 -19.55
CA ARG A 523 -0.82 -20.62 -20.11
C ARG A 523 -2.05 -20.06 -19.41
N GLN A 524 -3.00 -20.91 -19.04
CA GLN A 524 -4.19 -20.50 -18.30
C GLN A 524 -3.81 -19.95 -16.92
N VAL A 525 -2.98 -20.67 -16.15
CA VAL A 525 -2.53 -20.24 -14.83
C VAL A 525 -1.81 -18.90 -14.89
N ILE A 526 -0.92 -18.71 -15.86
CA ILE A 526 -0.20 -17.45 -16.07
C ILE A 526 -1.19 -16.31 -16.36
N ALA A 527 -2.20 -16.57 -17.20
CA ALA A 527 -3.22 -15.56 -17.52
C ALA A 527 -4.07 -15.20 -16.30
N ASP A 528 -4.53 -16.21 -15.55
CA ASP A 528 -5.37 -16.02 -14.35
C ASP A 528 -4.60 -15.26 -13.26
N GLU A 529 -3.34 -15.65 -13.00
CA GLU A 529 -2.47 -15.02 -12.02
C GLU A 529 -2.15 -13.57 -12.41
N TYR A 530 -1.90 -13.31 -13.70
CA TYR A 530 -1.71 -11.96 -14.21
C TYR A 530 -2.97 -11.08 -14.04
N LEU A 531 -4.14 -11.61 -14.42
CA LEU A 531 -5.41 -10.88 -14.33
C LEU A 531 -5.78 -10.53 -12.89
N LEU A 532 -5.65 -11.49 -11.96
CA LEU A 532 -5.90 -11.25 -10.55
C LEU A 532 -4.87 -10.27 -9.96
N GLY A 533 -3.58 -10.47 -10.19
CA GLY A 533 -2.55 -9.60 -9.62
C GLY A 533 -2.58 -8.17 -10.16
N GLN A 534 -3.01 -7.97 -11.42
CA GLN A 534 -3.28 -6.64 -11.96
C GLN A 534 -4.43 -5.94 -11.20
N ARG A 535 -5.53 -6.66 -10.96
CA ARG A 535 -6.71 -6.13 -10.25
C ARG A 535 -6.45 -5.95 -8.76
N ALA A 536 -5.63 -6.79 -8.13
CA ALA A 536 -5.45 -6.80 -6.70
C ALA A 536 -4.97 -5.45 -6.17
N ASP A 537 -5.61 -5.01 -5.08
CA ASP A 537 -5.20 -3.87 -4.28
C ASP A 537 -4.03 -4.25 -3.37
N LEU A 538 -3.98 -5.53 -2.98
CA LEU A 538 -2.93 -6.13 -2.15
C LEU A 538 -2.63 -7.57 -2.59
N ILE A 539 -1.36 -7.94 -2.63
CA ILE A 539 -0.90 -9.32 -2.85
C ILE A 539 -0.14 -9.78 -1.61
N LEU A 540 -0.58 -10.88 -1.00
CA LEU A 540 0.11 -11.53 0.11
C LEU A 540 1.04 -12.60 -0.46
N ALA A 541 2.35 -12.35 -0.41
CA ALA A 541 3.37 -13.30 -0.85
C ALA A 541 3.89 -14.10 0.34
N CYS A 542 4.09 -15.41 0.19
CA CYS A 542 4.64 -16.26 1.25
C CYS A 542 6.08 -15.92 1.65
N SER A 543 6.85 -15.32 0.75
CA SER A 543 8.26 -15.02 0.96
C SER A 543 8.72 -13.78 0.18
N HIS A 544 9.84 -13.21 0.60
CA HIS A 544 10.48 -12.13 -0.16
C HIS A 544 10.93 -12.60 -1.56
N GLU A 545 11.32 -13.87 -1.70
CA GLU A 545 11.70 -14.43 -2.99
C GLU A 545 10.49 -14.48 -3.96
N ASP A 546 9.31 -14.81 -3.47
CA ASP A 546 8.08 -14.82 -4.27
C ASP A 546 7.66 -13.40 -4.68
N LEU A 547 7.80 -12.43 -3.78
CA LEU A 547 7.61 -11.01 -4.10
C LEU A 547 8.54 -10.57 -5.25
N LEU A 548 9.83 -10.92 -5.18
CA LEU A 548 10.79 -10.60 -6.25
C LEU A 548 10.48 -11.36 -7.55
N ARG A 549 9.98 -12.60 -7.46
CA ARG A 549 9.53 -13.37 -8.63
C ARG A 549 8.31 -12.73 -9.29
N PHE A 550 7.30 -12.34 -8.52
CA PHE A 550 6.14 -11.60 -9.04
C PHE A 550 6.56 -10.32 -9.75
N ASN A 551 7.44 -9.54 -9.11
CA ASN A 551 7.97 -8.32 -9.72
C ASN A 551 8.76 -8.62 -11.02
N ARG A 552 9.52 -9.71 -11.09
CA ARG A 552 10.30 -10.05 -12.29
C ARG A 552 9.47 -10.63 -13.43
N ILE A 553 8.48 -11.47 -13.12
CA ILE A 553 7.71 -12.24 -14.10
C ILE A 553 6.50 -11.45 -14.59
N TYR A 554 5.79 -10.79 -13.68
CA TYR A 554 4.53 -10.09 -13.95
C TYR A 554 4.62 -8.57 -13.82
N GLU A 555 5.79 -8.04 -13.43
CA GLU A 555 6.01 -6.60 -13.23
C GLU A 555 5.08 -5.95 -12.20
N PHE A 556 4.51 -6.76 -11.29
CA PHE A 556 3.74 -6.23 -10.18
C PHE A 556 4.61 -5.34 -9.30
N SER A 557 4.10 -4.15 -8.97
CA SER A 557 4.80 -3.19 -8.12
C SER A 557 5.01 -3.77 -6.72
N PRO A 558 6.24 -3.75 -6.16
CA PRO A 558 6.49 -4.20 -4.80
C PRO A 558 5.64 -3.51 -3.74
N GLU A 559 5.17 -2.28 -3.99
CA GLU A 559 4.29 -1.56 -3.05
C GLU A 559 2.90 -2.19 -2.90
N LYS A 560 2.46 -2.99 -3.88
CA LYS A 560 1.23 -3.79 -3.81
C LYS A 560 1.42 -5.10 -3.05
N MET A 561 2.64 -5.52 -2.79
CA MET A 561 2.97 -6.84 -2.22
C MET A 561 3.36 -6.74 -0.75
N ARG A 562 2.92 -7.69 0.07
CA ARG A 562 3.35 -7.85 1.47
C ARG A 562 3.79 -9.29 1.71
N VAL A 563 4.94 -9.45 2.35
CA VAL A 563 5.42 -10.79 2.73
C VAL A 563 4.68 -11.21 3.99
N VAL A 564 3.87 -12.26 3.88
CA VAL A 564 3.17 -12.90 4.99
C VAL A 564 3.63 -14.35 5.07
N PRO A 565 4.59 -14.66 5.97
CA PRO A 565 5.22 -15.97 6.00
C PRO A 565 4.25 -17.08 6.37
N ASN A 566 4.63 -18.32 6.06
CA ASN A 566 3.99 -19.48 6.66
C ASN A 566 4.32 -19.56 8.15
N GLY A 567 3.48 -20.25 8.92
CA GLY A 567 3.64 -20.36 10.37
C GLY A 567 3.11 -21.67 10.94
N VAL A 568 2.96 -21.67 12.27
CA VAL A 568 2.40 -22.76 13.08
C VAL A 568 1.54 -22.15 14.19
N MET A 569 0.59 -22.92 14.72
CA MET A 569 -0.11 -22.56 15.96
C MET A 569 0.84 -22.73 17.15
N ALA A 570 1.65 -21.72 17.40
CA ALA A 570 2.74 -21.81 18.35
C ALA A 570 2.22 -21.95 19.78
N PHE A 571 1.09 -21.32 20.12
CA PHE A 571 0.56 -21.28 21.48
C PHE A 571 -0.50 -22.35 21.75
N ALA A 572 -0.87 -23.16 20.75
CA ALA A 572 -1.82 -24.25 20.92
C ALA A 572 -1.32 -25.37 21.85
N HIS A 573 0.00 -25.59 21.90
CA HIS A 573 0.62 -26.60 22.76
C HIS A 573 1.73 -25.99 23.61
N PRO A 574 1.78 -26.32 24.92
CA PRO A 574 2.89 -25.91 25.77
C PRO A 574 4.18 -26.65 25.40
N VAL A 575 5.33 -26.06 25.74
CA VAL A 575 6.61 -26.76 25.63
C VAL A 575 6.62 -27.93 26.61
N PRO A 576 6.92 -29.17 26.16
CA PRO A 576 6.96 -30.33 27.04
C PRO A 576 8.02 -30.18 28.14
N SER A 577 7.64 -30.49 29.37
CA SER A 577 8.58 -30.69 30.47
C SER A 577 9.42 -31.95 30.26
N ASP A 578 10.55 -32.05 30.97
CA ASP A 578 11.39 -33.25 30.91
C ASP A 578 10.65 -34.51 31.38
N GLU A 579 9.71 -34.38 32.33
CA GLU A 579 8.86 -35.48 32.81
C GLU A 579 7.87 -35.95 31.74
N GLU A 580 7.22 -35.01 31.05
CA GLU A 580 6.31 -35.33 29.93
C GLU A 580 7.05 -35.97 28.77
N ARG A 581 8.24 -35.45 28.41
CA ARG A 581 9.10 -36.07 27.39
C ARG A 581 9.48 -37.50 27.77
N ALA A 582 9.88 -37.73 29.02
CA ALA A 582 10.21 -39.07 29.53
C ALA A 582 9.00 -40.02 29.48
N ALA A 583 7.81 -39.55 29.89
CA ALA A 583 6.58 -40.33 29.84
C ALA A 583 6.19 -40.68 28.39
N ALA A 584 6.33 -39.73 27.46
CA ALA A 584 6.07 -39.95 26.04
C ALA A 584 7.01 -41.02 25.46
N LYS A 585 8.32 -40.96 25.77
CA LYS A 585 9.29 -42.01 25.39
C LYS A 585 8.89 -43.39 25.89
N VAL A 586 8.52 -43.51 27.17
CA VAL A 586 8.08 -44.79 27.75
C VAL A 586 6.84 -45.33 27.04
N SER A 587 5.87 -44.48 26.74
CA SER A 587 4.65 -44.89 26.01
C SER A 587 4.94 -45.41 24.59
N LEU A 588 6.02 -44.94 23.98
CA LEU A 588 6.49 -45.34 22.65
C LEU A 588 7.45 -46.55 22.67
N ASN A 589 7.66 -47.14 23.85
CA ASN A 589 8.57 -48.26 24.14
C ASN A 589 10.07 -47.90 24.05
N TYR A 590 10.44 -46.70 24.49
CA TYR A 590 11.82 -46.25 24.73
C TYR A 590 12.09 -46.05 26.23
N SER A 591 13.36 -46.08 26.62
CA SER A 591 13.77 -45.63 27.96
C SER A 591 13.65 -44.11 28.08
N ALA A 592 13.43 -43.60 29.30
CA ALA A 592 13.41 -42.16 29.55
C ALA A 592 14.74 -41.47 29.15
N ASP A 593 15.86 -42.18 29.28
CA ASP A 593 17.20 -41.68 29.00
C ASP A 593 17.60 -41.78 27.52
N ASP A 594 16.86 -42.51 26.70
CA ASP A 594 17.18 -42.70 25.28
C ASP A 594 17.17 -41.35 24.55
N LYS A 595 18.12 -41.15 23.63
CA LYS A 595 18.18 -39.96 22.77
C LYS A 595 17.42 -40.21 21.48
N LEU A 596 16.35 -39.44 21.27
CA LEU A 596 15.50 -39.56 20.10
C LEU A 596 15.70 -38.35 19.18
N ALA A 597 16.07 -38.62 17.92
CA ALA A 597 16.16 -37.62 16.86
C ALA A 597 15.04 -37.84 15.83
N ILE A 598 14.24 -36.83 15.53
CA ILE A 598 13.07 -36.96 14.64
C ILE A 598 13.26 -36.21 13.31
N PHE A 599 12.79 -36.82 12.23
CA PHE A 599 12.53 -36.18 10.95
C PHE A 599 11.09 -36.47 10.52
N ILE A 600 10.37 -35.43 10.08
CA ILE A 600 8.99 -35.54 9.58
C ILE A 600 8.97 -35.16 8.10
N GLY A 601 8.36 -35.99 7.25
CA GLY A 601 8.25 -35.70 5.82
C GLY A 601 7.08 -36.39 5.13
N SER A 602 6.62 -35.79 4.03
CA SER A 602 5.74 -36.44 3.05
C SER A 602 6.55 -37.34 2.10
N ALA A 603 5.89 -38.18 1.29
CA ALA A 603 6.53 -39.03 0.28
C ALA A 603 7.09 -38.26 -0.95
N TYR A 604 7.42 -36.99 -0.79
CA TYR A 604 7.95 -36.10 -1.82
C TYR A 604 9.47 -36.27 -1.96
N GLY A 605 10.00 -36.23 -3.19
CA GLY A 605 11.39 -36.56 -3.53
C GLY A 605 12.47 -36.00 -2.58
N PRO A 606 12.52 -34.67 -2.34
CA PRO A 606 13.46 -34.07 -1.39
C PRO A 606 13.35 -34.60 0.05
N ASN A 607 12.14 -34.95 0.53
CA ASN A 607 11.98 -35.56 1.86
C ASN A 607 12.48 -37.01 1.89
N VAL A 608 12.30 -37.74 0.79
CA VAL A 608 12.81 -39.12 0.64
C VAL A 608 14.33 -39.12 0.63
N GLU A 609 14.96 -38.17 -0.06
CA GLU A 609 16.41 -37.99 -0.07
C GLU A 609 16.95 -37.72 1.35
N ALA A 610 16.33 -36.77 2.07
CA ALA A 610 16.67 -36.47 3.45
C ALA A 610 16.52 -37.69 4.39
N ALA A 611 15.40 -38.42 4.29
CA ALA A 611 15.17 -39.62 5.09
C ALA A 611 16.19 -40.73 4.77
N LYS A 612 16.53 -40.96 3.49
CA LYS A 612 17.56 -41.93 3.09
C LYS A 612 18.93 -41.56 3.66
N PHE A 613 19.33 -40.29 3.60
CA PHE A 613 20.57 -39.84 4.23
C PHE A 613 20.61 -40.17 5.73
N ILE A 614 19.49 -39.97 6.44
CA ILE A 614 19.40 -40.34 7.86
C ILE A 614 19.58 -41.84 8.06
N VAL A 615 18.85 -42.68 7.30
CA VAL A 615 18.84 -44.14 7.47
C VAL A 615 20.16 -44.79 7.01
N ASP A 616 20.68 -44.37 5.87
CA ASP A 616 21.79 -45.03 5.19
C ASP A 616 23.15 -44.56 5.72
N GLU A 617 23.25 -43.31 6.14
CA GLU A 617 24.52 -42.69 6.57
C GLU A 617 24.53 -42.31 8.05
N LEU A 618 23.61 -41.42 8.47
CA LEU A 618 23.67 -40.79 9.78
C LEU A 618 23.44 -41.78 10.93
N ALA A 619 22.47 -42.68 10.78
CA ALA A 619 22.14 -43.70 11.77
C ALA A 619 23.33 -44.63 12.09
N SER A 620 24.20 -44.88 11.11
CA SER A 620 25.42 -45.67 11.33
C SER A 620 26.56 -44.88 11.97
N THR A 621 26.54 -43.55 11.80
CA THR A 621 27.56 -42.64 12.31
C THR A 621 27.30 -42.26 13.77
N VAL A 622 26.03 -42.28 14.20
CA VAL A 622 25.58 -41.94 15.57
C VAL A 622 24.73 -43.09 16.13
N PRO A 623 25.32 -44.28 16.41
CA PRO A 623 24.58 -45.48 16.80
C PRO A 623 23.86 -45.39 18.15
N GLU A 624 24.23 -44.45 19.00
CA GLU A 624 23.64 -44.18 20.32
C GLU A 624 22.34 -43.35 20.27
N VAL A 625 21.98 -42.80 19.10
CA VAL A 625 20.73 -42.05 18.89
C VAL A 625 19.73 -42.91 18.13
N SER A 626 18.48 -42.91 18.60
CA SER A 626 17.35 -43.51 17.89
C SER A 626 16.73 -42.48 16.94
N PHE A 627 16.79 -42.76 15.64
CA PHE A 627 16.24 -41.90 14.60
C PHE A 627 14.79 -42.29 14.25
N ILE A 628 13.88 -41.32 14.29
CA ILE A 628 12.47 -41.50 13.98
C ILE A 628 12.19 -40.85 12.62
N ILE A 629 11.81 -41.66 11.64
CA ILE A 629 11.36 -41.22 10.31
C ILE A 629 9.83 -41.26 10.32
N ALA A 630 9.24 -40.08 10.48
CA ALA A 630 7.81 -39.91 10.71
C ALA A 630 7.06 -39.31 9.52
N GLY A 631 5.80 -39.72 9.35
CA GLY A 631 4.90 -39.22 8.32
C GLY A 631 4.96 -40.00 7.01
N GLY A 632 4.37 -39.42 5.97
CA GLY A 632 4.18 -40.08 4.66
C GLY A 632 5.47 -40.56 3.99
N VAL A 633 6.64 -39.99 4.30
CA VAL A 633 7.93 -40.48 3.80
C VAL A 633 8.22 -41.93 4.21
N GLY A 634 7.65 -42.37 5.35
CA GLY A 634 7.77 -43.74 5.83
C GLY A 634 7.01 -44.77 5.00
N SER A 635 6.18 -44.37 4.02
CA SER A 635 5.56 -45.31 3.07
C SER A 635 6.50 -45.71 1.92
N VAL A 636 7.60 -44.96 1.73
CA VAL A 636 8.54 -45.14 0.61
C VAL A 636 9.98 -45.38 1.06
N VAL A 637 10.31 -45.08 2.32
CA VAL A 637 11.63 -45.33 2.92
C VAL A 637 11.54 -46.49 3.89
N GLU A 638 12.38 -47.50 3.66
CA GLU A 638 12.53 -48.64 4.56
C GLU A 638 13.60 -48.37 5.63
N ASN A 639 13.49 -49.07 6.76
CA ASN A 639 14.45 -49.00 7.86
C ASN A 639 15.82 -49.65 7.51
N ASN A 640 15.92 -50.44 6.43
CA ASN A 640 17.17 -51.11 6.03
C ASN A 640 17.83 -51.95 7.15
N ASN A 641 17.01 -52.61 8.00
CA ASN A 641 17.45 -53.41 9.15
C ASN A 641 18.33 -52.67 10.19
N ARG A 642 18.25 -51.34 10.26
CA ARG A 642 18.96 -50.55 11.27
C ARG A 642 18.25 -50.68 12.62
N LYS A 643 19.01 -50.98 13.68
CA LYS A 643 18.46 -51.18 15.03
C LYS A 643 18.03 -49.88 15.71
N ASN A 644 18.65 -48.76 15.34
CA ASN A 644 18.45 -47.44 15.91
C ASN A 644 17.65 -46.51 14.98
N VAL A 645 16.84 -47.07 14.08
CA VAL A 645 15.95 -46.30 13.21
C VAL A 645 14.55 -46.89 13.35
N ARG A 646 13.54 -46.02 13.43
CA ARG A 646 12.13 -46.39 13.43
C ARG A 646 11.39 -45.59 12.37
N VAL A 647 10.64 -46.29 11.51
CA VAL A 647 9.78 -45.71 10.48
C VAL A 647 8.33 -45.90 10.91
N THR A 648 7.55 -44.82 11.01
CA THR A 648 6.17 -44.87 11.55
C THR A 648 5.09 -45.01 10.49
N GLY A 649 5.34 -44.51 9.27
CA GLY A 649 4.29 -44.29 8.27
C GLY A 649 3.47 -43.03 8.55
N MET A 650 2.32 -42.89 7.87
CA MET A 650 1.40 -41.76 8.06
C MET A 650 0.86 -41.74 9.50
N LEU A 651 0.85 -40.56 10.12
CA LEU A 651 0.50 -40.36 11.52
C LEU A 651 -0.82 -39.60 11.65
N SER A 652 -1.58 -39.89 12.70
CA SER A 652 -2.63 -38.98 13.18
C SER A 652 -2.02 -37.74 13.83
N GLU A 653 -2.79 -36.67 14.03
CA GLU A 653 -2.29 -35.48 14.75
C GLU A 653 -1.94 -35.79 16.21
N GLU A 654 -2.70 -36.69 16.87
CA GLU A 654 -2.37 -37.17 18.22
C GLU A 654 -1.05 -37.93 18.26
N ASP A 655 -0.82 -38.84 17.31
CA ASP A 655 0.45 -39.57 17.21
C ASP A 655 1.61 -38.62 16.87
N LYS A 656 1.39 -37.66 15.96
CA LYS A 656 2.39 -36.63 15.60
C LYS A 656 2.79 -35.84 16.84
N ALA A 657 1.82 -35.38 17.63
CA ALA A 657 2.06 -34.64 18.87
C ALA A 657 2.84 -35.50 19.89
N LEU A 658 2.52 -36.79 20.03
CA LEU A 658 3.23 -37.71 20.91
C LEU A 658 4.70 -37.90 20.49
N TRP A 659 4.97 -38.09 19.20
CA TRP A 659 6.34 -38.21 18.67
C TRP A 659 7.15 -36.92 18.83
N LEU A 660 6.54 -35.75 18.58
CA LEU A 660 7.16 -34.45 18.81
C LEU A 660 7.45 -34.22 20.30
N THR A 661 6.57 -34.67 21.19
CA THR A 661 6.76 -34.58 22.65
C THR A 661 7.93 -35.45 23.12
N ALA A 662 8.08 -36.65 22.56
CA ALA A 662 9.10 -37.62 22.95
C ALA A 662 10.52 -37.28 22.43
N ALA A 663 10.63 -36.60 21.30
CA ALA A 663 11.92 -36.33 20.66
C ALA A 663 12.76 -35.29 21.41
N ASP A 664 14.09 -35.47 21.39
CA ASP A 664 15.05 -34.54 22.01
C ASP A 664 15.64 -33.58 20.98
N ILE A 665 15.79 -34.03 19.73
CA ILE A 665 16.48 -33.32 18.65
C ILE A 665 15.67 -33.48 17.36
N ALA A 666 15.56 -32.41 16.57
CA ALA A 666 15.08 -32.51 15.21
C ALA A 666 16.26 -32.55 14.23
N VAL A 667 16.17 -33.39 13.22
CA VAL A 667 17.14 -33.45 12.11
C VAL A 667 16.41 -33.17 10.81
N ASN A 668 16.88 -32.17 10.04
CA ASN A 668 16.29 -31.78 8.76
C ASN A 668 17.36 -31.63 7.67
N PRO A 669 17.93 -32.74 7.16
CA PRO A 669 19.01 -32.74 6.18
C PRO A 669 18.48 -32.57 4.75
N MET A 670 17.92 -31.39 4.44
CA MET A 670 17.40 -31.13 3.09
C MET A 670 18.55 -30.80 2.13
N PHE A 671 18.64 -31.53 1.01
CA PHE A 671 19.63 -31.28 -0.05
C PHE A 671 19.07 -30.41 -1.18
N SER A 672 17.76 -30.51 -1.39
CA SER A 672 17.02 -29.88 -2.49
C SER A 672 15.64 -29.39 -2.02
N GLY A 673 14.88 -28.78 -2.94
CA GLY A 673 13.51 -28.31 -2.72
C GLY A 673 13.35 -26.79 -2.73
N SER A 674 12.10 -26.33 -2.86
CA SER A 674 11.68 -24.92 -2.90
C SER A 674 10.80 -24.55 -1.69
N GLY A 675 10.48 -23.25 -1.54
CA GLY A 675 9.62 -22.74 -0.46
C GLY A 675 10.20 -22.91 0.95
N THR A 676 9.42 -22.64 1.99
CA THR A 676 9.85 -22.82 3.41
C THR A 676 9.57 -24.23 3.89
N ASN A 677 10.52 -24.86 4.62
CA ASN A 677 10.29 -26.16 5.26
C ASN A 677 9.38 -26.01 6.50
N ILE A 678 8.06 -26.00 6.30
CA ILE A 678 7.08 -25.75 7.37
C ILE A 678 7.21 -26.66 8.60
N LYS A 679 7.73 -27.89 8.44
CA LYS A 679 8.05 -28.82 9.53
C LYS A 679 9.02 -28.24 10.56
N MET A 680 9.87 -27.30 10.15
CA MET A 680 10.80 -26.61 11.04
C MET A 680 10.03 -25.85 12.12
N PHE A 681 8.87 -25.28 11.79
CA PHE A 681 8.04 -24.56 12.75
C PHE A 681 7.40 -25.50 13.78
N ASP A 682 7.04 -26.74 13.39
CA ASP A 682 6.61 -27.78 14.35
C ASP A 682 7.72 -28.11 15.36
N PHE A 683 8.97 -28.23 14.91
CA PHE A 683 10.10 -28.53 15.80
C PHE A 683 10.42 -27.34 16.73
N MET A 684 10.51 -26.15 16.14
CA MET A 684 10.89 -24.94 16.86
C MET A 684 9.79 -24.51 17.85
N SER A 685 8.50 -24.72 17.53
CA SER A 685 7.42 -24.49 18.49
C SER A 685 7.52 -25.42 19.71
N MET A 686 8.00 -26.65 19.56
CA MET A 686 8.23 -27.54 20.70
C MET A 686 9.52 -27.24 21.48
N ALA A 687 10.18 -26.10 21.21
CA ALA A 687 11.50 -25.75 21.72
C ALA A 687 12.56 -26.84 21.44
N MET A 688 12.41 -27.56 20.32
CA MET A 688 13.31 -28.65 19.95
C MET A 688 14.51 -28.10 19.17
N PRO A 689 15.76 -28.32 19.64
CA PRO A 689 16.92 -27.91 18.87
C PRO A 689 16.94 -28.67 17.54
N THR A 690 17.20 -27.94 16.46
CA THR A 690 17.17 -28.52 15.11
C THR A 690 18.56 -28.45 14.47
N VAL A 691 19.04 -29.59 13.97
CA VAL A 691 20.21 -29.67 13.09
C VAL A 691 19.74 -29.73 11.65
N THR A 692 20.16 -28.79 10.83
CA THR A 692 19.66 -28.65 9.46
C THR A 692 20.74 -28.14 8.50
N THR A 693 20.46 -28.20 7.20
CA THR A 693 21.33 -27.61 6.17
C THR A 693 20.90 -26.17 5.89
N LYS A 694 21.74 -25.42 5.15
CA LYS A 694 21.35 -24.10 4.63
C LYS A 694 20.07 -24.16 3.79
N ILE A 695 19.90 -25.24 3.02
CA ILE A 695 18.72 -25.50 2.20
C ILE A 695 17.51 -25.83 3.08
N GLY A 696 17.69 -26.52 4.21
CA GLY A 696 16.65 -26.83 5.18
C GLY A 696 16.14 -25.60 5.94
N ALA A 697 17.03 -24.67 6.28
CA ALA A 697 16.74 -23.42 6.98
C ALA A 697 16.21 -22.28 6.07
N ARG A 698 16.12 -22.50 4.76
CA ARG A 698 15.71 -21.45 3.82
C ARG A 698 14.34 -20.85 4.17
N GLY A 699 14.20 -19.54 4.03
CA GLY A 699 12.96 -18.81 4.30
C GLY A 699 12.65 -18.62 5.79
N ILE A 700 13.56 -19.00 6.69
CA ILE A 700 13.44 -18.77 8.14
C ILE A 700 14.46 -17.72 8.56
N ASP A 701 13.97 -16.52 8.89
CA ASP A 701 14.75 -15.44 9.48
C ASP A 701 14.72 -15.58 11.00
N THR A 702 15.88 -15.86 11.59
CA THR A 702 16.01 -16.03 13.04
C THR A 702 16.16 -14.70 13.77
N GLY A 703 16.27 -13.56 13.07
CA GLY A 703 16.53 -12.26 13.69
C GLY A 703 17.83 -12.23 14.48
N GLY A 704 18.84 -13.00 14.06
CA GLY A 704 20.12 -13.15 14.76
C GLY A 704 20.08 -14.09 15.96
N LEU A 705 18.97 -14.79 16.22
CA LEU A 705 18.91 -15.82 17.25
C LEU A 705 19.61 -17.10 16.78
N ASN A 706 20.34 -17.74 17.69
CA ASN A 706 20.92 -19.08 17.51
C ASN A 706 19.84 -20.16 17.68
N ALA A 707 18.81 -20.10 16.84
CA ALA A 707 17.59 -20.89 16.90
C ALA A 707 17.72 -22.29 16.30
N MET A 708 18.81 -22.57 15.57
CA MET A 708 19.08 -23.86 14.94
C MET A 708 20.57 -23.99 14.61
N LEU A 709 21.05 -25.21 14.41
CA LEU A 709 22.41 -25.50 13.96
C LEU A 709 22.39 -25.74 12.44
N ILE A 710 22.87 -24.77 11.67
CA ILE A 710 23.03 -24.89 10.22
C ILE A 710 24.41 -25.49 9.94
N VAL A 711 24.43 -26.65 9.30
CA VAL A 711 25.66 -27.41 9.00
C VAL A 711 25.77 -27.77 7.52
N GLU A 712 26.98 -28.11 7.09
CA GLU A 712 27.22 -28.70 5.78
C GLU A 712 26.47 -30.05 5.65
N PRO A 713 25.97 -30.40 4.45
CA PRO A 713 25.17 -31.60 4.22
C PRO A 713 26.04 -32.88 4.18
N THR A 714 26.79 -33.13 5.26
CA THR A 714 27.68 -34.29 5.43
C THR A 714 27.38 -34.99 6.75
N LYS A 715 27.57 -36.31 6.78
CA LYS A 715 27.28 -37.11 7.99
C LYS A 715 28.18 -36.71 9.17
N GLU A 716 29.43 -36.31 8.91
CA GLU A 716 30.37 -35.87 9.94
C GLU A 716 29.91 -34.57 10.60
N ALA A 717 29.48 -33.58 9.81
CA ALA A 717 28.99 -32.31 10.32
C ALA A 717 27.68 -32.48 11.10
N PHE A 718 26.74 -33.28 10.59
CA PHE A 718 25.50 -33.61 11.30
C PHE A 718 25.77 -34.37 12.60
N ALA A 719 26.65 -35.36 12.60
CA ALA A 719 27.02 -36.11 13.80
C ALA A 719 27.63 -35.18 14.87
N SER A 720 28.60 -34.34 14.48
CA SER A 720 29.22 -33.38 15.39
C SER A 720 28.19 -32.42 16.02
N ALA A 721 27.23 -31.94 15.24
CA ALA A 721 26.17 -31.05 15.75
C ALA A 721 25.18 -31.78 16.67
N ILE A 722 24.81 -33.03 16.35
CA ILE A 722 23.97 -33.86 17.22
C ILE A 722 24.67 -34.13 18.56
N HIS A 723 25.97 -34.46 18.53
CA HIS A 723 26.77 -34.67 19.74
C HIS A 723 26.89 -33.41 20.60
N ALA A 724 27.03 -32.23 19.98
CA ALA A 724 27.00 -30.97 20.71
C ALA A 724 25.69 -30.77 21.50
N LEU A 725 24.56 -31.25 20.98
CA LEU A 725 23.25 -31.20 21.63
C LEU A 725 23.05 -32.25 22.73
N PHE A 726 24.04 -33.11 23.01
CA PHE A 726 23.98 -33.98 24.19
C PHE A 726 24.18 -33.20 25.49
N ASP A 727 24.89 -32.07 25.42
CA ASP A 727 24.90 -31.10 26.50
C ASP A 727 23.49 -30.50 26.67
N ASN A 728 22.87 -30.78 27.82
CA ASN A 728 21.52 -30.32 28.15
C ASN A 728 21.43 -28.79 28.21
N GLU A 729 22.46 -28.10 28.71
CA GLU A 729 22.43 -26.64 28.83
C GLU A 729 22.45 -26.00 27.44
N TYR A 730 23.37 -26.44 26.58
CA TYR A 730 23.45 -25.97 25.20
C TYR A 730 22.19 -26.31 24.40
N ARG A 731 21.69 -27.54 24.52
CA ARG A 731 20.43 -27.97 23.89
C ARG A 731 19.25 -27.08 24.31
N ASN A 732 19.09 -26.83 25.61
CA ASN A 732 18.00 -26.00 26.12
C ASN A 732 18.14 -24.55 25.63
N LYS A 733 19.36 -24.00 25.56
CA LYS A 733 19.61 -22.65 25.03
C LYS A 733 19.16 -22.51 23.57
N VAL A 734 19.52 -23.47 22.71
CA VAL A 734 19.09 -23.48 21.30
C VAL A 734 17.58 -23.68 21.18
N GLY A 735 17.00 -24.58 21.98
CA GLY A 735 15.55 -24.81 22.02
C GLY A 735 14.73 -23.58 22.42
N VAL A 736 15.18 -22.84 23.43
CA VAL A 736 14.55 -21.57 23.85
C VAL A 736 14.63 -20.52 22.74
N ALA A 737 15.78 -20.41 22.07
CA ALA A 737 15.94 -19.51 20.92
C ALA A 737 15.04 -19.91 19.74
N ALA A 738 14.90 -21.21 19.47
CA ALA A 738 14.00 -21.76 18.47
C ALA A 738 12.55 -21.37 18.72
N ARG A 739 12.08 -21.58 19.96
CA ARG A 739 10.74 -21.21 20.40
C ARG A 739 10.50 -19.72 20.26
N ALA A 740 11.43 -18.89 20.74
CA ALA A 740 11.32 -17.43 20.65
C ALA A 740 11.25 -16.92 19.20
N CYS A 741 12.02 -17.53 18.29
CA CYS A 741 11.95 -17.24 16.85
C CYS A 741 10.55 -17.52 16.28
N VAL A 742 9.98 -18.68 16.55
CA VAL A 742 8.62 -19.02 16.08
C VAL A 742 7.57 -18.11 16.71
N GLU A 743 7.58 -17.93 18.03
CA GLU A 743 6.59 -17.09 18.69
C GLU A 743 6.59 -15.66 18.15
N SER A 744 7.77 -15.08 17.88
CA SER A 744 7.89 -13.69 17.42
C SER A 744 7.55 -13.48 15.95
N SER A 745 7.74 -14.49 15.09
CA SER A 745 7.77 -14.27 13.63
C SER A 745 6.92 -15.26 12.82
N TYR A 746 6.60 -16.43 13.39
CA TYR A 746 5.98 -17.56 12.68
C TYR A 746 4.77 -18.15 13.42
N ALA A 747 4.24 -17.46 14.42
CA ALA A 747 3.03 -17.85 15.13
C ALA A 747 1.79 -17.34 14.38
N TRP A 748 0.94 -18.26 13.93
CA TRP A 748 -0.30 -17.92 13.22
C TRP A 748 -1.20 -17.00 14.04
N GLU A 749 -1.19 -17.18 15.36
CA GLU A 749 -1.97 -16.38 16.32
C GLU A 749 -1.62 -14.89 16.28
N ARG A 750 -0.39 -14.54 15.87
CA ARG A 750 0.08 -13.16 15.70
C ARG A 750 0.04 -12.71 14.25
N ILE A 751 0.38 -13.60 13.31
CA ILE A 751 0.36 -13.31 11.87
C ILE A 751 -1.05 -12.95 11.42
N SER A 752 -2.06 -13.75 11.79
CA SER A 752 -3.45 -13.53 11.40
C SER A 752 -4.01 -12.22 11.94
N ASP A 753 -3.68 -11.84 13.17
CA ASP A 753 -4.09 -10.56 13.75
C ASP A 753 -3.48 -9.37 12.99
N GLY A 754 -2.18 -9.45 12.67
CA GLY A 754 -1.52 -8.44 11.82
C GLY A 754 -2.13 -8.33 10.42
N VAL A 755 -2.54 -9.46 9.82
CA VAL A 755 -3.27 -9.48 8.54
C VAL A 755 -4.65 -8.83 8.70
N GLY A 756 -5.38 -9.14 9.77
CA GLY A 756 -6.65 -8.49 10.07
C GLY A 756 -6.56 -6.98 10.19
N LYS A 757 -5.50 -6.48 10.85
CA LYS A 757 -5.19 -5.03 10.91
C LYS A 757 -4.86 -4.44 9.54
N MET A 758 -4.10 -5.16 8.72
CA MET A 758 -3.79 -4.75 7.34
C MET A 758 -5.04 -4.66 6.47
N LEU A 759 -5.94 -5.65 6.55
CA LEU A 759 -7.21 -5.65 5.82
C LEU A 759 -8.13 -4.51 6.28
N SER A 760 -8.22 -4.29 7.59
CA SER A 760 -9.01 -3.20 8.17
C SER A 760 -8.50 -1.83 7.75
N SER A 761 -7.19 -1.61 7.80
CA SER A 761 -6.56 -0.35 7.35
C SER A 761 -6.86 -0.08 5.86
N ARG A 762 -6.76 -1.10 5.01
CA ARG A 762 -7.10 -0.98 3.58
C ARG A 762 -8.58 -0.74 3.34
N ALA A 763 -9.46 -1.39 4.08
CA ALA A 763 -10.90 -1.19 3.97
C ALA A 763 -11.31 0.23 4.39
N GLN A 764 -10.65 0.80 5.41
CA GLN A 764 -10.88 2.18 5.85
C GLN A 764 -10.53 3.21 4.78
N LEU A 765 -9.49 2.95 3.98
CA LEU A 765 -9.08 3.80 2.84
C LEU A 765 -9.66 3.32 1.49
N ALA A 766 -10.53 2.32 1.49
CA ALA A 766 -11.11 1.82 0.25
C ALA A 766 -11.89 2.95 -0.46
N ASN A 767 -11.72 3.06 -1.77
CA ASN A 767 -12.29 4.13 -2.61
C ASN A 767 -11.77 5.54 -2.31
N GLN A 768 -10.74 5.65 -1.48
CA GLN A 768 -10.02 6.91 -1.27
C GLN A 768 -8.73 6.91 -2.09
N PRO A 769 -8.20 8.09 -2.45
CA PRO A 769 -6.85 8.18 -2.99
C PRO A 769 -5.85 7.55 -2.00
N GLN A 770 -4.96 6.70 -2.51
CA GLN A 770 -3.84 6.18 -1.73
C GLN A 770 -3.04 7.37 -1.14
N PRO A 771 -2.76 7.39 0.18
CA PRO A 771 -1.93 8.42 0.77
C PRO A 771 -0.58 8.52 0.07
N TYR A 772 0.00 9.70 -0.01
CA TYR A 772 1.35 9.84 -0.53
C TYR A 772 2.39 9.42 0.50
N PHE A 773 2.21 9.83 1.76
CA PHE A 773 3.09 9.44 2.86
C PHE A 773 2.41 8.51 3.88
N SER A 774 3.13 7.53 4.40
CA SER A 774 2.82 6.90 5.68
C SER A 774 3.89 7.28 6.69
N VAL A 775 3.51 7.98 7.75
CA VAL A 775 4.41 8.29 8.86
C VAL A 775 4.42 7.11 9.82
N VAL A 776 5.52 6.36 9.86
CA VAL A 776 5.67 5.16 10.70
C VAL A 776 6.38 5.51 12.00
N ILE A 777 5.72 5.24 13.13
CA ILE A 777 6.17 5.62 14.46
C ILE A 777 6.21 4.36 15.37
N PRO A 778 7.41 3.86 15.70
CA PRO A 778 7.55 2.88 16.78
C PRO A 778 7.45 3.60 18.14
N SER A 779 6.67 3.04 19.08
CA SER A 779 6.51 3.60 20.43
C SER A 779 6.62 2.51 21.50
N TYR A 780 7.25 2.84 22.64
CA TYR A 780 7.40 1.93 23.77
C TYR A 780 7.54 2.67 25.11
N GLU A 781 6.51 2.56 25.96
CA GLU A 781 6.43 3.13 27.31
C GLU A 781 6.61 4.67 27.34
N ARG A 782 6.09 5.36 26.32
CA ARG A 782 6.25 6.83 26.13
C ARG A 782 4.97 7.51 25.61
N PRO A 783 3.80 7.30 26.24
CA PRO A 783 2.53 7.82 25.73
C PRO A 783 2.50 9.36 25.60
N ASP A 784 3.19 10.09 26.49
CA ASP A 784 3.22 11.55 26.46
C ASP A 784 4.05 12.10 25.30
N GLN A 785 5.20 11.48 25.01
CA GLN A 785 6.06 11.89 23.88
C GLN A 785 5.37 11.60 22.56
N LEU A 786 4.72 10.43 22.46
CA LEU A 786 3.90 10.08 21.31
C LEU A 786 2.80 11.14 21.06
N LEU A 787 2.09 11.57 22.11
CA LEU A 787 1.07 12.62 21.99
C LEU A 787 1.69 13.96 21.56
N ASP A 788 2.86 14.32 22.07
CA ASP A 788 3.59 15.52 21.65
C ASP A 788 3.93 15.46 20.15
N LEU A 789 4.47 14.35 19.65
CA LEU A 789 4.74 14.15 18.23
C LEU A 789 3.47 14.30 17.38
N ILE A 790 2.34 13.71 17.81
CA ILE A 790 1.06 13.82 17.13
C ILE A 790 0.64 15.29 16.97
N ASN A 791 0.84 16.12 18.00
CA ASN A 791 0.59 17.57 17.93
C ASN A 791 1.46 18.29 16.88
N TYR A 792 2.66 17.79 16.57
CA TYR A 792 3.49 18.32 15.46
C TYR A 792 3.02 17.81 14.09
N LEU A 793 2.56 16.56 14.01
CA LEU A 793 1.99 16.00 12.78
C LEU A 793 0.68 16.69 12.39
N GLN A 794 -0.14 17.08 13.37
CA GLN A 794 -1.35 17.88 13.12
C GLN A 794 -1.06 19.24 12.46
N LYS A 795 0.16 19.77 12.60
CA LYS A 795 0.58 21.06 12.04
C LYS A 795 1.25 20.94 10.66
N GLN A 796 1.33 19.74 10.08
CA GLN A 796 1.89 19.56 8.74
C GLN A 796 1.01 20.27 7.70
N ILE A 797 1.66 21.00 6.78
CA ILE A 797 1.00 21.68 5.65
C ILE A 797 0.57 20.67 4.59
N GLU A 798 1.41 19.67 4.32
CA GLU A 798 1.05 18.53 3.49
C GLU A 798 0.13 17.60 4.30
N ARG A 799 -1.08 17.32 3.79
CA ARG A 799 -2.12 16.52 4.46
C ARG A 799 -2.39 15.19 3.77
N ASP A 800 -1.74 14.91 2.65
CA ASP A 800 -1.76 13.63 1.92
C ASP A 800 -0.89 12.58 2.62
N PHE A 801 -1.25 12.29 3.88
CA PHE A 801 -0.53 11.31 4.69
C PHE A 801 -1.46 10.58 5.65
N GLU A 802 -1.06 9.36 6.00
CA GLU A 802 -1.58 8.62 7.14
C GLU A 802 -0.49 8.47 8.21
N VAL A 803 -0.90 8.13 9.43
CA VAL A 803 0.01 7.81 10.52
C VAL A 803 -0.16 6.35 10.92
N VAL A 804 0.96 5.62 11.04
CA VAL A 804 0.99 4.23 11.46
C VAL A 804 1.80 4.12 12.76
N ILE A 805 1.11 3.80 13.85
CA ILE A 805 1.73 3.68 15.19
C ILE A 805 1.84 2.21 15.56
N ILE A 806 3.07 1.77 15.86
CA ILE A 806 3.34 0.45 16.44
C ILE A 806 3.69 0.62 17.90
N ASP A 807 2.73 0.39 18.78
CA ASP A 807 2.88 0.50 20.23
C ASP A 807 3.24 -0.87 20.81
N GLN A 808 4.42 -0.97 21.43
CA GLN A 808 4.94 -2.19 22.07
C GLN A 808 4.84 -2.13 23.60
N SER A 809 4.15 -1.11 24.14
CA SER A 809 3.99 -0.89 25.58
C SER A 809 3.16 -2.00 26.23
N GLU A 810 3.25 -2.14 27.55
CA GLU A 810 2.45 -3.13 28.28
C GLU A 810 0.94 -2.88 28.10
N LYS A 811 0.54 -1.61 28.07
CA LYS A 811 -0.86 -1.19 27.88
C LYS A 811 -0.99 -0.40 26.58
N PRO A 812 -2.11 -0.58 25.83
CA PRO A 812 -2.38 0.22 24.66
C PRO A 812 -2.46 1.71 24.99
N TRP A 813 -1.98 2.56 24.08
CA TRP A 813 -2.15 4.00 24.14
C TRP A 813 -3.63 4.41 24.25
N SER A 814 -3.93 5.35 25.15
CA SER A 814 -5.31 5.75 25.49
C SER A 814 -6.00 6.57 24.40
N GLU A 815 -5.24 7.33 23.61
CA GLU A 815 -5.74 8.25 22.59
C GLU A 815 -5.85 7.61 21.20
N ARG A 816 -5.69 6.29 21.08
CA ARG A 816 -5.66 5.56 19.80
C ARG A 816 -6.94 5.67 18.96
N GLU A 817 -8.06 6.04 19.58
CA GLU A 817 -9.37 6.21 18.92
C GLU A 817 -9.71 7.70 18.67
N SER A 818 -8.81 8.62 19.02
CA SER A 818 -9.03 10.06 18.89
C SER A 818 -8.89 10.50 17.43
N ASP A 819 -9.72 11.45 17.00
CA ASP A 819 -9.61 12.06 15.68
C ASP A 819 -8.55 13.17 15.69
N PHE A 820 -7.42 12.89 15.05
CA PHE A 820 -6.31 13.84 14.92
C PHE A 820 -6.36 14.65 13.61
N GLY A 821 -7.35 14.43 12.75
CA GLY A 821 -7.45 15.08 11.44
C GLY A 821 -6.58 14.44 10.34
N PHE A 822 -6.13 13.20 10.55
CA PHE A 822 -5.50 12.34 9.56
C PHE A 822 -5.88 10.87 9.83
N PRO A 823 -5.85 9.98 8.83
CA PRO A 823 -6.05 8.56 9.05
C PRO A 823 -4.98 7.98 9.99
N LEU A 824 -5.42 7.24 11.02
CA LEU A 824 -4.55 6.61 12.01
C LEU A 824 -4.71 5.08 11.96
N CYS A 825 -3.62 4.39 11.62
CA CYS A 825 -3.50 2.95 11.79
C CYS A 825 -2.71 2.65 13.08
N TYR A 826 -3.41 2.21 14.12
CA TYR A 826 -2.80 1.85 15.40
C TYR A 826 -2.70 0.32 15.57
N TYR A 827 -1.50 -0.18 15.89
CA TYR A 827 -1.28 -1.58 16.22
C TYR A 827 -0.57 -1.74 17.56
N HIS A 828 -1.23 -2.38 18.52
CA HIS A 828 -0.64 -2.78 19.79
C HIS A 828 0.07 -4.12 19.62
N SER A 829 1.38 -4.07 19.43
CA SER A 829 2.17 -5.26 19.11
C SER A 829 2.62 -5.98 20.38
N PRO A 830 2.37 -7.31 20.49
CA PRO A 830 2.86 -8.11 21.62
C PRO A 830 4.35 -8.45 21.50
N VAL A 831 5.01 -8.13 20.36
CA VAL A 831 6.41 -8.43 20.10
C VAL A 831 7.22 -7.16 20.23
N LYS A 832 8.26 -7.18 21.06
CA LYS A 832 9.16 -6.05 21.27
C LYS A 832 10.33 -6.08 20.29
N GLY A 833 10.80 -4.90 19.91
CA GLY A 833 11.94 -4.73 18.99
C GLY A 833 11.69 -3.55 18.06
N ALA A 834 12.62 -2.61 18.00
CA ALA A 834 12.43 -1.38 17.25
C ALA A 834 12.60 -1.61 15.73
N VAL A 835 13.46 -2.54 15.30
CA VAL A 835 13.54 -2.96 13.89
C VAL A 835 12.23 -3.65 13.49
N ARG A 836 11.73 -4.55 14.35
CA ARG A 836 10.43 -5.21 14.15
C ARG A 836 9.29 -4.22 14.05
N ALA A 837 9.21 -3.25 14.98
CA ALA A 837 8.18 -2.22 14.96
C ALA A 837 8.19 -1.43 13.64
N ARG A 838 9.36 -1.01 13.16
CA ARG A 838 9.48 -0.30 11.88
C ARG A 838 9.07 -1.16 10.69
N ASN A 839 9.50 -2.43 10.65
CA ASN A 839 9.09 -3.36 9.60
C ASN A 839 7.57 -3.61 9.62
N THR A 840 6.97 -3.83 10.80
CA THR A 840 5.52 -4.00 10.96
C THR A 840 4.76 -2.74 10.55
N GLY A 841 5.23 -1.55 10.93
CA GLY A 841 4.64 -0.28 10.51
C GLY A 841 4.69 -0.09 9.00
N ALA A 842 5.83 -0.40 8.37
CA ALA A 842 5.96 -0.39 6.92
C ALA A 842 5.09 -1.45 6.22
N MET A 843 4.83 -2.60 6.86
CA MET A 843 3.88 -3.59 6.33
C MET A 843 2.43 -3.08 6.34
N LEU A 844 2.04 -2.31 7.36
CA LEU A 844 0.70 -1.72 7.48
C LEU A 844 0.53 -0.43 6.68
N ALA A 845 1.64 0.25 6.35
CA ALA A 845 1.68 1.46 5.54
C ALA A 845 1.10 1.23 4.14
N GLN A 846 0.30 2.20 3.70
CA GLN A 846 -0.35 2.26 2.38
C GLN A 846 0.22 3.38 1.52
N GLY A 847 1.04 4.26 2.08
CA GLY A 847 1.64 5.42 1.42
C GLY A 847 2.63 5.05 0.33
N LYS A 848 2.73 5.90 -0.70
CA LYS A 848 3.76 5.77 -1.76
C LYS A 848 5.18 5.96 -1.23
N VAL A 849 5.31 6.74 -0.16
CA VAL A 849 6.55 6.98 0.58
C VAL A 849 6.32 6.63 2.04
N ILE A 850 7.24 5.88 2.62
CA ILE A 850 7.27 5.58 4.05
C ILE A 850 8.23 6.58 4.70
N ALA A 851 7.72 7.37 5.64
CA ALA A 851 8.49 8.33 6.41
C ALA A 851 8.65 7.83 7.85
N PHE A 852 9.87 7.48 8.24
CA PHE A 852 10.18 7.07 9.60
C PHE A 852 10.51 8.30 10.46
N THR A 853 9.97 8.30 11.68
CA THR A 853 10.33 9.23 12.77
C THR A 853 10.15 8.52 14.10
N ASP A 854 10.87 8.97 15.13
CA ASP A 854 10.76 8.41 16.48
C ASP A 854 9.70 9.16 17.30
N ASP A 855 9.17 8.52 18.36
CA ASP A 855 8.09 9.04 19.21
C ASP A 855 8.44 10.29 20.02
N ASP A 856 9.72 10.67 20.08
CA ASP A 856 10.23 11.87 20.77
C ASP A 856 10.72 12.97 19.81
N CYS A 857 10.56 12.77 18.50
CA CYS A 857 10.90 13.75 17.47
C CYS A 857 9.87 14.90 17.37
N ARG A 858 10.34 16.03 16.82
CA ARG A 858 9.54 17.24 16.57
C ARG A 858 9.75 17.71 15.12
N PRO A 859 9.00 17.17 14.14
CA PRO A 859 9.09 17.60 12.74
C PRO A 859 8.56 19.04 12.56
N GLY A 860 9.21 19.82 11.70
CA GLY A 860 8.72 21.15 11.32
C GLY A 860 7.44 21.08 10.46
N PRO A 861 6.60 22.14 10.39
CA PRO A 861 5.34 22.14 9.62
C PRO A 861 5.48 21.86 8.12
N ASN A 862 6.67 22.09 7.55
CA ASN A 862 6.98 21.86 6.15
C ASN A 862 7.65 20.49 5.88
N TRP A 863 7.84 19.65 6.90
CA TRP A 863 8.64 18.42 6.81
C TRP A 863 8.24 17.54 5.62
N LEU A 864 6.96 17.13 5.55
CA LEU A 864 6.45 16.30 4.44
C LEU A 864 6.34 17.08 3.12
N ALA A 865 5.98 18.37 3.18
CA ALA A 865 5.84 19.22 1.99
C ALA A 865 7.18 19.44 1.27
N ASN A 866 8.28 19.58 2.02
CA ASN A 866 9.63 19.68 1.48
C ASN A 866 10.11 18.33 0.98
N ALA A 867 9.82 17.24 1.69
CA ALA A 867 10.19 15.89 1.26
C ALA A 867 9.57 15.53 -0.10
N ARG A 868 8.30 15.89 -0.34
CA ARG A 868 7.62 15.59 -1.61
C ARG A 868 8.37 16.12 -2.83
N LYS A 869 8.97 17.32 -2.73
CA LYS A 869 9.75 17.94 -3.82
C LYS A 869 10.90 17.03 -4.29
N TYR A 870 11.54 16.31 -3.36
CA TYR A 870 12.61 15.38 -3.71
C TYR A 870 12.09 14.13 -4.40
N PHE A 871 10.92 13.62 -3.99
CA PHE A 871 10.31 12.44 -4.64
C PHE A 871 9.64 12.76 -6.00
N GLU A 872 9.53 14.03 -6.38
CA GLU A 872 9.19 14.46 -7.75
C GLU A 872 10.41 14.41 -8.70
N ILE A 873 11.63 14.31 -8.17
CA ILE A 873 12.86 14.16 -8.97
C ILE A 873 13.01 12.69 -9.40
N GLU A 874 13.19 12.48 -10.70
CA GLU A 874 13.43 11.16 -11.27
C GLU A 874 14.70 10.51 -10.66
N GLY A 875 14.63 9.22 -10.35
CA GLY A 875 15.74 8.47 -9.76
C GLY A 875 15.92 8.60 -8.25
N VAL A 876 15.21 9.52 -7.58
CA VAL A 876 15.19 9.57 -6.09
C VAL A 876 14.37 8.41 -5.55
N VAL A 877 15.00 7.58 -4.72
CA VAL A 877 14.40 6.38 -4.09
C VAL A 877 14.16 6.55 -2.59
N GLY A 878 14.85 7.48 -1.95
CA GLY A 878 14.66 7.88 -0.56
C GLY A 878 15.22 9.26 -0.27
N VAL A 879 15.01 9.76 0.94
CA VAL A 879 15.53 11.04 1.41
C VAL A 879 16.06 10.86 2.81
N GLU A 880 17.30 11.33 3.03
CA GLU A 880 17.85 11.51 4.36
C GLU A 880 17.59 12.95 4.79
N GLY A 881 16.69 13.16 5.74
CA GLY A 881 16.43 14.51 6.26
C GLY A 881 17.44 14.89 7.36
N ILE A 882 17.63 16.19 7.55
CA ILE A 882 18.49 16.69 8.63
C ILE A 882 17.84 16.42 10.00
N ILE A 883 18.66 15.97 10.95
CA ILE A 883 18.28 15.80 12.35
C ILE A 883 19.11 16.75 13.20
N THR A 884 18.43 17.68 13.86
CA THR A 884 19.05 18.62 14.79
C THR A 884 18.75 18.25 16.24
N SER A 885 19.63 18.63 17.17
CA SER A 885 19.50 18.31 18.59
C SER A 885 19.93 19.49 19.46
N ASP A 886 19.79 19.34 20.78
CA ASP A 886 20.24 20.31 21.77
C ASP A 886 21.38 19.75 22.65
N HIS A 887 21.84 20.50 23.66
CA HIS A 887 22.87 20.09 24.63
C HIS A 887 24.19 19.57 24.02
N HIS A 888 24.59 20.08 22.85
CA HIS A 888 25.86 19.72 22.22
C HIS A 888 27.05 20.02 23.14
N GLY A 889 27.88 19.00 23.40
CA GLY A 889 29.08 19.12 24.24
C GLY A 889 28.84 18.96 25.75
N ASP A 890 27.60 18.76 26.20
CA ASP A 890 27.31 18.42 27.60
C ASP A 890 27.51 16.92 27.85
N GLU A 891 28.40 16.56 28.77
CA GLU A 891 28.72 15.16 29.10
C GLU A 891 27.54 14.38 29.68
N ASN A 892 26.53 15.06 30.25
CA ASN A 892 25.35 14.42 30.83
C ASN A 892 24.30 14.05 29.78
N TRP A 893 24.41 14.63 28.58
CA TRP A 893 23.43 14.47 27.52
C TRP A 893 24.03 13.76 26.30
N ARG A 894 23.16 13.14 25.51
CA ARG A 894 23.47 12.53 24.23
C ARG A 894 22.67 13.24 23.15
N PRO A 895 23.26 14.14 22.37
CA PRO A 895 22.59 14.69 21.21
C PRO A 895 22.36 13.58 20.17
N VAL A 896 21.25 13.66 19.45
CA VAL A 896 20.92 12.76 18.33
C VAL A 896 20.90 13.57 17.05
N THR A 897 21.91 13.40 16.21
CA THR A 897 22.08 14.19 14.98
C THR A 897 22.86 13.40 13.93
N ASN A 898 22.51 13.59 12.66
CA ASN A 898 23.25 13.07 11.50
C ASN A 898 24.13 14.14 10.82
N VAL A 899 24.25 15.34 11.41
CA VAL A 899 25.12 16.40 10.87
C VAL A 899 26.59 15.97 10.97
N GLY A 900 27.31 16.05 9.85
CA GLY A 900 28.70 15.60 9.73
C GLY A 900 28.87 14.14 9.25
N PHE A 901 27.77 13.42 9.04
CA PHE A 901 27.74 12.04 8.53
C PHE A 901 26.77 11.90 7.35
N GLU A 902 26.65 12.95 6.56
CA GLU A 902 25.67 13.04 5.48
C GLU A 902 25.88 11.91 4.46
N SER A 903 24.79 11.22 4.10
CA SER A 903 24.77 10.12 3.13
C SER A 903 25.59 8.88 3.51
N ILE A 904 26.08 8.78 4.74
CA ILE A 904 26.81 7.61 5.23
C ILE A 904 26.31 7.09 6.59
N GLY A 905 25.87 7.98 7.50
CA GLY A 905 25.33 7.63 8.83
C GLY A 905 23.83 7.88 8.93
N PHE A 906 23.04 7.09 8.21
CA PHE A 906 21.58 7.22 8.17
C PHE A 906 20.96 6.99 9.55
N MET A 907 19.87 7.72 9.83
CA MET A 907 19.12 7.60 11.08
C MET A 907 17.61 7.58 10.81
N THR A 908 16.90 6.62 11.40
CA THR A 908 15.45 6.46 11.23
C THR A 908 14.59 7.57 11.84
N ALA A 909 15.18 8.44 12.67
CA ALA A 909 14.51 9.64 13.18
C ALA A 909 14.07 10.62 12.08
N ASN A 910 14.67 10.57 10.88
CA ASN A 910 14.25 11.35 9.71
C ASN A 910 14.71 10.68 8.40
N LEU A 911 14.20 9.47 8.15
CA LEU A 911 14.49 8.70 6.93
C LEU A 911 13.20 8.43 6.16
N MET A 912 13.20 8.75 4.87
CA MET A 912 12.07 8.47 3.99
C MET A 912 12.47 7.61 2.81
N VAL A 913 11.58 6.74 2.36
CA VAL A 913 11.85 5.80 1.26
C VAL A 913 10.58 5.52 0.46
N ARG A 914 10.70 5.33 -0.86
CA ARG A 914 9.57 4.84 -1.67
C ARG A 914 9.14 3.47 -1.15
N SER A 915 7.83 3.27 -0.95
CA SER A 915 7.26 2.03 -0.44
C SER A 915 7.68 0.82 -1.29
N ALA A 916 7.66 0.95 -2.62
CA ALA A 916 8.16 -0.08 -3.53
C ALA A 916 9.62 -0.46 -3.26
N VAL A 917 10.49 0.50 -2.95
CA VAL A 917 11.91 0.27 -2.67
C VAL A 917 12.09 -0.44 -1.33
N PHE A 918 11.33 -0.05 -0.31
CA PHE A 918 11.36 -0.71 1.00
C PHE A 918 11.00 -2.20 0.90
N HIS A 919 9.87 -2.51 0.23
CA HIS A 919 9.42 -3.89 0.06
C HIS A 919 10.31 -4.70 -0.88
N TYR A 920 10.88 -4.08 -1.92
CA TYR A 920 11.86 -4.71 -2.79
C TYR A 920 13.17 -5.08 -2.07
N LEU A 921 13.57 -4.29 -1.07
CA LEU A 921 14.77 -4.54 -0.27
C LEU A 921 14.55 -5.49 0.91
N GLY A 922 13.32 -5.94 1.15
CA GLY A 922 12.97 -6.78 2.30
C GLY A 922 12.95 -6.04 3.64
N GLY A 923 12.89 -4.71 3.63
CA GLY A 923 12.87 -3.87 4.83
C GLY A 923 14.19 -3.79 5.59
N PHE A 924 14.10 -3.45 6.88
CA PHE A 924 15.25 -3.45 7.79
C PHE A 924 15.62 -4.87 8.20
N ASP A 925 16.92 -5.16 8.33
CA ASP A 925 17.39 -6.50 8.68
C ASP A 925 17.24 -6.77 10.19
N LEU A 926 16.45 -7.80 10.53
CA LEU A 926 16.10 -8.16 11.91
C LEU A 926 17.31 -8.61 12.75
N GLN A 927 18.43 -8.98 12.14
CA GLN A 927 19.66 -9.29 12.87
C GLN A 927 20.21 -8.09 13.66
N PHE A 928 19.80 -6.87 13.32
CA PHE A 928 20.17 -5.65 14.03
C PHE A 928 19.26 -5.32 15.22
N ASP A 929 18.22 -6.11 15.55
CA ASP A 929 17.21 -5.72 16.56
C ASP A 929 17.62 -5.99 18.02
N HIS A 930 18.61 -6.85 18.24
CA HIS A 930 19.04 -7.29 19.58
C HIS A 930 20.56 -7.24 19.77
N PRO A 931 21.11 -6.16 20.40
CA PRO A 931 20.45 -4.87 20.62
C PRO A 931 20.24 -4.09 19.31
N HIS A 932 19.22 -3.22 19.29
CA HIS A 932 18.88 -2.33 18.18
C HIS A 932 20.00 -1.34 17.85
N PHE A 933 20.70 -1.52 16.73
CA PHE A 933 21.68 -0.55 16.21
C PHE A 933 22.09 -0.85 14.76
N ARG A 934 22.36 0.20 13.95
CA ARG A 934 22.87 0.15 12.56
C ARG A 934 21.92 -0.39 11.49
N GLU A 935 20.68 -0.73 11.84
CA GLU A 935 19.67 -1.18 10.89
C GLU A 935 19.38 -0.12 9.81
N ASP A 936 19.37 1.14 10.23
CA ASP A 936 19.10 2.32 9.41
C ASP A 936 20.22 2.59 8.40
N THR A 937 21.46 2.46 8.85
CA THR A 937 22.67 2.61 8.05
C THR A 937 22.79 1.47 7.03
N ASP A 938 22.58 0.22 7.45
CA ASP A 938 22.52 -0.93 6.53
C ASP A 938 21.44 -0.72 5.45
N PHE A 939 20.23 -0.32 5.85
CA PHE A 939 19.13 -0.07 4.93
C PHE A 939 19.43 1.09 3.99
N GLY A 940 19.95 2.22 4.50
CA GLY A 940 20.34 3.38 3.70
C GLY A 940 21.38 3.04 2.65
N TRP A 941 22.37 2.21 2.99
CA TRP A 941 23.39 1.78 2.03
C TRP A 941 22.89 0.81 0.98
N ARG A 942 21.95 -0.08 1.31
CA ARG A 942 21.25 -0.92 0.33
C ARG A 942 20.35 -0.07 -0.59
N MET A 943 19.66 0.92 -0.03
CA MET A 943 18.82 1.85 -0.79
C MET A 943 19.63 2.67 -1.80
N GLN A 944 20.81 3.16 -1.44
CA GLN A 944 21.72 3.86 -2.36
C GLN A 944 22.18 3.01 -3.56
N GLN A 945 22.07 1.67 -3.50
CA GLN A 945 22.38 0.81 -4.65
C GLN A 945 21.27 0.82 -5.71
N LEU A 946 20.07 1.27 -5.36
CA LEU A 946 18.91 1.29 -6.25
C LEU A 946 18.63 2.67 -6.86
N GLY A 947 19.12 3.76 -6.24
CA GLY A 947 18.91 5.11 -6.75
C GLY A 947 19.46 6.20 -5.83
N MET A 948 19.06 7.44 -6.11
CA MET A 948 19.51 8.61 -5.37
C MET A 948 18.84 8.71 -4.00
N VAL A 949 19.64 9.02 -2.99
CA VAL A 949 19.19 9.31 -1.62
C VAL A 949 19.81 10.63 -1.18
N PRO A 950 19.25 11.78 -1.59
CA PRO A 950 19.78 13.09 -1.22
C PRO A 950 19.68 13.36 0.28
N TYR A 951 20.67 14.09 0.79
CA TYR A 951 20.64 14.71 2.12
C TYR A 951 19.90 16.05 2.05
N ALA A 952 18.70 16.11 2.62
CA ALA A 952 17.79 17.23 2.51
C ALA A 952 17.85 18.12 3.77
N LYS A 953 18.44 19.31 3.63
CA LYS A 953 18.58 20.29 4.73
C LYS A 953 17.29 21.04 5.07
N ASP A 954 16.32 21.02 4.17
CA ASP A 954 15.00 21.63 4.33
C ASP A 954 13.93 20.61 4.75
N VAL A 955 14.29 19.33 4.87
CA VAL A 955 13.45 18.28 5.45
C VAL A 955 13.95 18.03 6.87
N ASP A 956 13.51 18.87 7.81
CA ASP A 956 14.09 18.95 9.16
C ASP A 956 13.22 18.32 10.25
N VAL A 957 13.90 17.62 11.16
CA VAL A 957 13.34 17.10 12.40
C VAL A 957 14.25 17.52 13.56
N PHE A 958 13.65 18.01 14.64
CA PHE A 958 14.37 18.20 15.91
C PHE A 958 14.19 16.96 16.79
N HIS A 959 15.31 16.38 17.23
CA HIS A 959 15.33 15.28 18.18
C HIS A 959 15.96 15.78 19.50
N PRO A 960 15.21 15.80 20.62
CA PRO A 960 15.75 16.22 21.92
C PRO A 960 16.95 15.36 22.34
N ALA A 961 17.96 15.96 22.99
CA ALA A 961 19.06 15.18 23.55
C ALA A 961 18.55 14.27 24.67
N GLN A 962 19.19 13.11 24.82
CA GLN A 962 18.81 12.11 25.83
C GLN A 962 19.73 12.17 27.05
N LEU A 963 19.15 12.15 28.25
CA LEU A 963 19.89 12.21 29.50
C LEU A 963 20.57 10.87 29.78
N ARG A 964 21.90 10.85 29.88
CA ARG A 964 22.70 9.62 30.06
C ARG A 964 22.53 8.94 31.41
N SER A 965 21.91 9.60 32.40
CA SER A 965 21.58 9.01 33.69
C SER A 965 20.34 8.11 33.66
N LYS A 966 19.51 8.19 32.60
CA LYS A 966 18.42 7.23 32.39
C LYS A 966 19.03 5.87 32.04
N GLU A 967 18.66 4.82 32.76
CA GLU A 967 19.26 3.48 32.64
C GLU A 967 19.30 2.95 31.19
N ARG A 968 18.21 3.14 30.43
CA ARG A 968 18.09 2.78 29.01
C ARG A 968 19.04 3.56 28.09
N GLU A 969 19.43 4.77 28.48
CA GLU A 969 20.31 5.68 27.74
C GLU A 969 21.71 5.76 28.35
N SER A 970 22.02 4.91 29.34
CA SER A 970 23.31 4.92 30.03
C SER A 970 24.46 4.51 29.10
N ALA A 971 25.65 5.03 29.39
CA ALA A 971 26.85 4.71 28.61
C ALA A 971 27.13 3.20 28.55
N VAL A 972 26.89 2.47 29.65
CA VAL A 972 27.10 1.02 29.72
C VAL A 972 26.07 0.26 28.88
N SER A 973 24.79 0.64 28.95
CA SER A 973 23.73 0.02 28.14
C SER A 973 23.97 0.24 26.65
N ARG A 974 24.37 1.46 26.26
CA ARG A 974 24.63 1.83 24.86
C ARG A 974 25.93 1.25 24.32
N ALA A 975 26.97 1.07 25.14
CA ALA A 975 28.23 0.51 24.66
C ALA A 975 28.04 -0.90 24.06
N ARG A 976 27.07 -1.68 24.55
CA ARG A 976 26.70 -2.99 23.99
C ARG A 976 26.26 -2.94 22.54
N PHE A 977 25.77 -1.78 22.07
CA PHE A 977 25.22 -1.64 20.74
C PHE A 977 26.32 -1.71 19.68
N PHE A 978 27.54 -1.32 20.04
CA PHE A 978 28.70 -1.39 19.14
C PHE A 978 29.16 -2.82 18.80
N GLN A 979 28.57 -3.84 19.42
CA GLN A 979 28.73 -5.22 18.96
C GLN A 979 28.17 -5.40 17.53
N LYS A 980 27.14 -4.62 17.15
CA LYS A 980 26.51 -4.68 15.83
C LYS A 980 27.29 -4.00 14.72
N ASP A 981 28.29 -3.18 15.04
CA ASP A 981 29.17 -2.60 14.03
C ASP A 981 29.93 -3.66 13.23
N VAL A 982 30.24 -4.82 13.84
CA VAL A 982 30.88 -5.93 13.14
C VAL A 982 29.96 -6.56 12.10
N LEU A 983 28.67 -6.69 12.43
CA LEU A 983 27.66 -7.15 11.47
C LEU A 983 27.53 -6.18 10.29
N LEU A 984 27.57 -4.87 10.55
CA LEU A 984 27.55 -3.84 9.51
C LEU A 984 28.83 -3.90 8.64
N TYR A 985 30.01 -4.02 9.27
CA TYR A 985 31.29 -4.20 8.59
C TYR A 985 31.31 -5.44 7.67
N ARG A 986 30.85 -6.59 8.18
CA ARG A 986 30.80 -7.85 7.41
C ARG A 986 29.97 -7.69 6.14
N LYS A 987 28.86 -6.95 6.21
CA LYS A 987 27.96 -6.72 5.07
C LYS A 987 28.49 -5.67 4.10
N HIS A 988 29.09 -4.59 4.61
CA HIS A 988 29.47 -3.41 3.83
C HIS A 988 30.88 -2.90 4.21
N PRO A 989 31.94 -3.69 3.97
CA PRO A 989 33.26 -3.42 4.53
C PRO A 989 33.85 -2.06 4.09
N GLU A 990 33.67 -1.69 2.82
CA GLU A 990 34.20 -0.45 2.27
C GLU A 990 33.50 0.81 2.83
N LYS A 991 32.16 0.80 2.88
CA LYS A 991 31.39 1.94 3.42
C LYS A 991 31.59 2.07 4.93
N TYR A 992 31.65 0.95 5.64
CA TYR A 992 31.90 0.95 7.07
C TYR A 992 33.25 1.56 7.46
N HIS A 993 34.31 1.32 6.68
CA HIS A 993 35.60 1.97 6.90
C HIS A 993 35.47 3.51 6.89
N GLY A 994 34.72 4.08 5.94
CA GLY A 994 34.45 5.51 5.88
C GLY A 994 33.68 6.03 7.10
N LEU A 995 32.60 5.34 7.47
CA LEU A 995 31.78 5.69 8.64
C LEU A 995 32.59 5.68 9.94
N PHE A 996 33.38 4.61 10.16
CA PHE A 996 34.22 4.44 11.33
C PHE A 996 35.21 5.59 11.52
N LEU A 997 35.82 6.05 10.42
CA LEU A 997 36.77 7.17 10.45
C LEU A 997 36.10 8.52 10.72
N GLN A 998 34.87 8.72 10.26
CA GLN A 998 34.13 9.96 10.48
C GLN A 998 33.58 10.06 11.90
N GLU A 999 32.89 9.02 12.39
CA GLU A 999 32.24 9.05 13.71
C GLU A 999 33.23 9.07 14.87
N ARG A 1000 34.40 8.46 14.67
CA ARG A 1000 35.50 8.45 15.66
C ARG A 1000 35.09 7.96 17.05
N HIS A 1001 34.10 7.06 17.13
CA HIS A 1001 33.63 6.51 18.40
C HIS A 1001 34.73 5.86 19.23
N TYR A 1002 35.77 5.31 18.59
CA TYR A 1002 36.96 4.77 19.24
C TYR A 1002 37.74 5.80 20.08
N VAL A 1003 37.55 7.10 19.85
CA VAL A 1003 38.16 8.19 20.62
C VAL A 1003 37.21 8.76 21.67
N ILE A 1004 35.94 8.95 21.31
CA ILE A 1004 35.00 9.80 22.07
C ILE A 1004 33.99 9.01 22.90
N THR A 1005 33.92 7.67 22.73
CA THR A 1005 32.91 6.83 23.39
C THR A 1005 33.56 5.81 24.31
N SER A 1006 33.38 5.98 25.63
CA SER A 1006 33.84 5.02 26.62
C SER A 1006 33.19 3.64 26.42
N GLY A 1007 34.00 2.57 26.49
CA GLY A 1007 33.51 1.19 26.32
C GLY A 1007 33.34 0.73 24.87
N PHE A 1008 33.64 1.58 23.88
CA PHE A 1008 33.51 1.26 22.45
C PHE A 1008 34.41 0.09 22.04
N LYS A 1009 35.71 0.16 22.37
CA LYS A 1009 36.72 -0.83 21.96
C LYS A 1009 36.35 -2.23 22.45
N GLU A 1010 36.00 -2.36 23.73
CA GLU A 1010 35.69 -3.65 24.35
C GLU A 1010 34.46 -4.30 23.70
N ASN A 1011 33.41 -3.52 23.41
CA ASN A 1011 32.19 -4.05 22.81
C ASN A 1011 32.34 -4.34 21.32
N LEU A 1012 33.12 -3.54 20.59
CA LEU A 1012 33.43 -3.82 19.19
C LEU A 1012 34.21 -5.14 19.06
N LEU A 1013 35.23 -5.35 19.89
CA LEU A 1013 36.01 -6.59 19.91
C LEU A 1013 35.15 -7.81 20.29
N LEU A 1014 34.23 -7.65 21.24
CA LEU A 1014 33.25 -8.69 21.56
C LEU A 1014 32.33 -8.99 20.37
N GLY A 1015 31.95 -7.98 19.58
CA GLY A 1015 31.22 -8.18 18.33
C GLY A 1015 31.96 -9.07 17.33
N PHE A 1016 33.29 -8.91 17.21
CA PHE A 1016 34.13 -9.75 16.35
C PHE A 1016 34.18 -11.20 16.82
N GLU A 1017 34.23 -11.41 18.13
CA GLU A 1017 34.13 -12.76 18.72
C GLU A 1017 32.75 -13.39 18.46
N ILE A 1018 31.66 -12.64 18.67
CA ILE A 1018 30.28 -13.12 18.47
C ILE A 1018 30.03 -13.50 17.01
N GLU A 1019 30.46 -12.67 16.05
CA GLU A 1019 30.28 -12.93 14.63
C GLU A 1019 31.32 -13.90 14.04
N ASN A 1020 32.29 -14.35 14.86
CA ASN A 1020 33.42 -15.19 14.45
C ASN A 1020 34.21 -14.59 13.27
N GLU A 1021 34.47 -13.28 13.35
CA GLU A 1021 35.17 -12.49 12.34
C GLU A 1021 36.54 -12.03 12.86
N ALA A 1022 37.51 -11.89 11.97
CA ALA A 1022 38.82 -11.36 12.34
C ALA A 1022 38.83 -9.82 12.31
N VAL A 1023 39.44 -9.19 13.31
CA VAL A 1023 39.62 -7.73 13.35
C VAL A 1023 40.58 -7.31 12.21
N PRO A 1024 40.18 -6.44 11.29
CA PRO A 1024 41.04 -6.04 10.18
C PRO A 1024 42.20 -5.16 10.68
N GLN A 1025 43.35 -5.28 10.01
CA GLN A 1025 44.60 -4.64 10.45
C GLN A 1025 44.47 -3.12 10.67
N TRP A 1026 43.84 -2.42 9.72
CA TRP A 1026 43.64 -0.96 9.81
C TRP A 1026 42.86 -0.55 11.06
N MET A 1027 41.89 -1.37 11.47
CA MET A 1027 41.05 -1.10 12.64
C MET A 1027 41.82 -1.42 13.92
N ALA A 1028 42.58 -2.51 13.93
CA ALA A 1028 43.43 -2.85 15.05
C ALA A 1028 44.51 -1.77 15.31
N GLU A 1029 45.09 -1.19 14.26
CA GLU A 1029 46.04 -0.08 14.37
C GLU A 1029 45.39 1.16 15.01
N LEU A 1030 44.17 1.52 14.61
CA LEU A 1030 43.45 2.67 15.17
C LEU A 1030 42.95 2.45 16.61
N LEU A 1031 42.51 1.23 16.95
CA LEU A 1031 42.06 0.90 18.30
C LEU A 1031 43.22 0.87 19.32
N ASN A 1032 44.46 0.75 18.85
CA ASN A 1032 45.66 0.68 19.68
C ASN A 1032 46.45 1.98 19.72
N ALA A 1033 46.16 2.93 18.83
CA ALA A 1033 46.63 4.31 18.86
C ALA A 1033 45.81 5.14 19.85
#